data_AF-A0A2N2NV08-F1
#
_entry.id   AF-A0A2N2NV08-F1
#
_cell.length_a   1.000
_cell.length_b   1.000
_cell.length_c   1.000
_cell.angle_alpha   90.00
_cell.angle_beta   90.00
_cell.angle_gamma   90.00
#
_symmetry.space_group_name_H-M   'P 1'
#
loop_
_entity.id
_entity.type
_entity.pdbx_description
1 polymer ?
#
loop_
_entity_poly.entity_id
_entity_poly.type
_entity_poly.pdbx_seq_one_letter_code
_entity_poly.pdbx_strand_id
1 'polypeptide(L)'
;MIALLSVVPIIVTGIAGALGVFILLISSTRKIDKVQISFGCAAIAVMLYGISTTELYNSSTLIEANVSQRMQIASIVLFILSFFYFVIHYLNVAFWKKYFWVWIILAILAIIPQIFIYHPLIWNINKSNFHLINFFGNMQIINESVPGIITQITFGLGVISFLIITVLVIQEFHGQKNKFKHPLFLSTLIIFIAIINDTLVGIGIIKSIYTLEVGFLIVIALVAFLLSRNILDAIATKEALETVNLALQVHKEELEKTISERTHAYQAQAEYFRALVDNNPIATVTLDNNQRILSVNPAFEELFGYSQEEALSQDLDTLIASEDQIIEAKNLTEKVLNNLRISDKGIRKQKDGRQVQVEIFGVPVIVNNQKVGVLGLYRNISDQIKAEKILQESEMRYRSLFEDSPISLWEEDFSAIKFEIDRFKSMGVKNFHEFFSTNQDIVLRLMEKIKVINVNQATIRLFKASSKEDLFNHIHSIILPESVPTNGEIYASLAEGEYQCIGEIHHKDFLGNHIFTVLRLSIAPGYEETWGKVFVSIIDITERKNNESYLEYLSTHDQLTGVANRSLLYDRLNHALAHAKRDQTMVAVFFLDLDGYKTINDLFGHLVGDQLLIQIANRLSANMREADTVARFGGDEFILVLENINSIEAVKPITEKILKSIAEPYRNNGNLCQVTTSIGISIYPMDGTTTEELINKADTAMYRAKQLGKNQYKFFSLRS
;
A
#
# COMPACT_ATOMS: atom_id res chain seq x y z
N MET A 1 -0.07 91.15 -71.06
CA MET A 1 0.57 91.26 -69.72
C MET A 1 -0.45 91.42 -68.58
N ILE A 2 -1.53 92.21 -68.72
CA ILE A 2 -2.66 92.18 -67.75
C ILE A 2 -3.29 90.77 -67.67
N ALA A 3 -3.49 90.10 -68.81
CA ALA A 3 -3.89 88.69 -68.83
C ALA A 3 -2.91 87.77 -68.06
N LEU A 4 -1.62 88.14 -67.94
CA LEU A 4 -0.64 87.40 -67.13
C LEU A 4 -0.76 87.75 -65.64
N LEU A 5 -1.04 89.01 -65.29
CA LEU A 5 -1.25 89.49 -63.92
C LEU A 5 -2.55 88.98 -63.30
N SER A 6 -3.62 88.77 -64.08
CA SER A 6 -4.84 88.06 -63.64
C SER A 6 -4.66 86.55 -63.55
N VAL A 7 -3.73 85.97 -64.33
CA VAL A 7 -3.50 84.52 -64.36
C VAL A 7 -2.78 84.02 -63.11
N VAL A 8 -1.89 84.81 -62.49
CA VAL A 8 -1.18 84.35 -61.28
C VAL A 8 -2.11 84.16 -60.07
N PRO A 9 -3.00 85.12 -59.73
CA PRO A 9 -4.02 84.90 -58.71
C PRO A 9 -4.92 83.70 -59.02
N ILE A 10 -5.28 83.47 -60.29
CA ILE A 10 -6.07 82.29 -60.70
C ILE A 10 -5.29 80.98 -60.48
N ILE A 11 -4.01 80.93 -60.85
CA ILE A 11 -3.16 79.75 -60.62
C ILE A 11 -2.99 79.48 -59.12
N VAL A 12 -2.73 80.52 -58.34
CA VAL A 12 -2.58 80.39 -56.88
C VAL A 12 -3.90 79.98 -56.23
N THR A 13 -5.01 80.54 -56.69
CA THR A 13 -6.37 80.11 -56.31
C THR A 13 -6.58 78.62 -56.59
N GLY A 14 -6.25 78.17 -57.80
CA GLY A 14 -6.39 76.77 -58.19
C GLY A 14 -5.55 75.83 -57.34
N ILE A 15 -4.27 76.17 -57.11
CA ILE A 15 -3.35 75.34 -56.30
C ILE A 15 -3.78 75.33 -54.84
N ALA A 16 -4.04 76.49 -54.24
CA ALA A 16 -4.43 76.61 -52.83
C ALA A 16 -5.79 75.94 -52.56
N GLY A 17 -6.74 76.09 -53.49
CA GLY A 17 -8.05 75.43 -53.44
C GLY A 17 -7.95 73.91 -53.53
N ALA A 18 -7.22 73.40 -54.53
CA ALA A 18 -7.00 71.97 -54.69
C ALA A 18 -6.31 71.35 -53.46
N LEU A 19 -5.30 72.04 -52.91
CA LEU A 19 -4.59 71.61 -51.73
C LEU A 19 -5.49 71.61 -50.48
N GLY A 20 -6.28 72.68 -50.27
CA GLY A 20 -7.20 72.78 -49.14
C GLY A 20 -8.27 71.70 -49.16
N VAL A 21 -8.89 71.45 -50.32
CA VAL A 21 -9.91 70.40 -50.49
C VAL A 21 -9.30 69.01 -50.30
N PHE A 22 -8.14 68.73 -50.88
CA PHE A 22 -7.45 67.45 -50.75
C PHE A 22 -7.13 67.12 -49.28
N ILE A 23 -6.62 68.10 -48.54
CA ILE A 23 -6.28 67.91 -47.12
C ILE A 23 -7.55 67.69 -46.30
N LEU A 24 -8.61 68.46 -46.51
CA LEU A 24 -9.88 68.25 -45.81
C LEU A 24 -10.50 66.87 -46.10
N LEU A 25 -10.42 66.38 -47.35
CA LEU A 25 -10.89 65.04 -47.71
C LEU A 25 -10.09 63.94 -47.01
N ILE A 26 -8.77 64.06 -46.98
CA ILE A 26 -7.91 63.11 -46.24
C ILE A 26 -8.24 63.14 -44.75
N SER A 27 -8.39 64.32 -44.16
CA SER A 27 -8.72 64.48 -42.74
C SER A 27 -10.12 63.99 -42.40
N SER A 28 -11.07 64.02 -43.35
CA SER A 28 -12.43 63.49 -43.20
C SER A 28 -12.48 61.97 -43.11
N THR A 29 -11.50 61.27 -43.67
CA THR A 29 -11.48 59.79 -43.73
C THR A 29 -10.65 59.13 -42.63
N ARG A 30 -9.92 59.92 -41.83
CA ARG A 30 -9.06 59.44 -40.72
C ARG A 30 -9.51 60.08 -39.40
N LYS A 31 -9.13 59.49 -38.25
CA LYS A 31 -9.43 60.05 -36.90
C LYS A 31 -9.08 61.55 -36.87
N ILE A 32 -10.10 62.36 -36.62
CA ILE A 32 -10.14 63.83 -36.76
C ILE A 32 -8.89 64.49 -36.14
N ASP A 33 -7.89 64.81 -36.96
CA ASP A 33 -6.73 65.57 -36.50
C ASP A 33 -6.99 67.05 -36.74
N LYS A 34 -7.34 67.76 -35.65
CA LYS A 34 -7.76 69.18 -35.67
C LYS A 34 -6.75 70.10 -36.38
N VAL A 35 -5.48 69.70 -36.38
CA VAL A 35 -4.37 70.41 -37.04
C VAL A 35 -4.55 70.41 -38.56
N GLN A 36 -4.91 69.28 -39.16
CA GLN A 36 -5.03 69.18 -40.61
C GLN A 36 -6.24 69.95 -41.14
N ILE A 37 -7.36 69.93 -40.39
CA ILE A 37 -8.56 70.70 -40.72
C ILE A 37 -8.26 72.20 -40.72
N SER A 38 -7.56 72.69 -39.69
CA SER A 38 -7.19 74.11 -39.58
C SER A 38 -6.30 74.59 -40.73
N PHE A 39 -5.38 73.74 -41.19
CA PHE A 39 -4.52 74.02 -42.33
C PHE A 39 -5.30 74.03 -43.65
N GLY A 40 -6.22 73.09 -43.84
CA GLY A 40 -7.13 73.06 -44.98
C GLY A 40 -7.99 74.34 -45.07
N CYS A 41 -8.55 74.79 -43.95
CA CYS A 41 -9.32 76.04 -43.88
C CYS A 41 -8.48 77.28 -44.24
N ALA A 42 -7.22 77.35 -43.76
CA ALA A 42 -6.31 78.44 -44.11
C ALA A 42 -6.01 78.46 -45.62
N ALA A 43 -5.76 77.31 -46.24
CA ALA A 43 -5.53 77.23 -47.68
C ALA A 43 -6.76 77.68 -48.50
N ILE A 44 -7.97 77.36 -48.04
CA ILE A 44 -9.22 77.84 -48.66
C ILE A 44 -9.38 79.35 -48.51
N ALA A 45 -9.01 79.95 -47.38
CA ALA A 45 -9.05 81.39 -47.22
C ALA A 45 -8.10 82.12 -48.20
N VAL A 46 -6.93 81.55 -48.48
CA VAL A 46 -6.01 82.04 -49.53
C VAL A 46 -6.64 81.93 -50.92
N MET A 47 -7.35 80.83 -51.19
CA MET A 47 -8.12 80.66 -52.43
C MET A 47 -9.17 81.77 -52.58
N LEU A 48 -9.99 82.02 -51.55
CA LEU A 48 -11.01 83.07 -51.58
C LEU A 48 -10.40 84.46 -51.78
N TYR A 49 -9.26 84.75 -51.13
CA TYR A 49 -8.51 85.97 -51.37
C TYR A 49 -8.10 86.07 -52.85
N GLY A 50 -7.50 85.03 -53.42
CA GLY A 50 -7.11 85.01 -54.83
C GLY A 50 -8.28 85.19 -55.82
N ILE A 51 -9.45 84.61 -55.53
CA ILE A 51 -10.69 84.84 -56.31
C ILE A 51 -11.07 86.30 -56.23
N SER A 52 -11.18 86.86 -55.02
CA SER A 52 -11.59 88.24 -54.83
C SER A 52 -10.61 89.23 -55.48
N THR A 53 -9.31 88.93 -55.50
CA THR A 53 -8.30 89.71 -56.23
C THR A 53 -8.51 89.62 -57.74
N THR A 54 -8.83 88.44 -58.26
CA THR A 54 -9.13 88.26 -59.69
C THR A 54 -10.39 89.03 -60.10
N GLU A 55 -11.45 88.96 -59.30
CA GLU A 55 -12.70 89.69 -59.53
C GLU A 55 -12.50 91.20 -59.43
N LEU A 56 -11.68 91.67 -58.47
CA LEU A 56 -11.32 93.07 -58.35
C LEU A 56 -10.70 93.60 -59.66
N TYR A 57 -9.76 92.87 -60.25
CA TYR A 57 -9.10 93.26 -61.51
C TYR A 57 -10.01 93.24 -62.74
N ASN A 58 -11.08 92.45 -62.70
CA ASN A 58 -12.04 92.30 -63.80
C ASN A 58 -13.34 93.09 -63.59
N SER A 59 -13.45 93.81 -62.47
CA SER A 59 -14.65 94.58 -62.14
C SER A 59 -14.90 95.68 -63.18
N SER A 60 -16.16 95.77 -63.61
CA SER A 60 -16.61 96.71 -64.64
C SER A 60 -17.30 97.93 -64.04
N THR A 61 -17.75 97.80 -62.79
CA THR A 61 -18.42 98.86 -62.02
C THR A 61 -17.73 99.13 -60.69
N LEU A 62 -17.89 100.36 -60.18
CA LEU A 62 -17.35 100.78 -58.88
C LEU A 62 -17.88 99.93 -57.71
N ILE A 63 -19.12 99.47 -57.83
CA ILE A 63 -19.77 98.65 -56.82
C ILE A 63 -19.10 97.28 -56.76
N GLU A 64 -18.84 96.65 -57.92
CA GLU A 64 -18.12 95.37 -58.02
C GLU A 64 -16.72 95.46 -57.40
N ALA A 65 -15.94 96.49 -57.75
CA ALA A 65 -14.60 96.69 -57.21
C ALA A 65 -14.61 96.79 -55.67
N ASN A 66 -15.52 97.58 -55.11
CA ASN A 66 -15.65 97.75 -53.67
C ASN A 66 -16.08 96.45 -52.97
N VAL A 67 -16.93 95.64 -53.61
CA VAL A 67 -17.35 94.34 -53.08
C VAL A 67 -16.17 93.38 -53.05
N SER A 68 -15.42 93.27 -54.14
CA SER A 68 -14.24 92.39 -54.22
C SER A 68 -13.16 92.79 -53.22
N GLN A 69 -12.93 94.08 -53.01
CA GLN A 69 -11.97 94.57 -52.00
C GLN A 69 -12.40 94.24 -50.56
N ARG A 70 -13.70 94.26 -50.27
CA ARG A 70 -14.21 93.79 -48.97
C ARG A 70 -14.06 92.29 -48.78
N MET A 71 -14.27 91.52 -49.85
CA MET A 71 -14.03 90.07 -49.84
C MET A 71 -12.55 89.74 -49.62
N GLN A 72 -11.62 90.53 -50.17
CA GLN A 72 -10.19 90.39 -49.91
C GLN A 72 -9.86 90.53 -48.42
N ILE A 73 -10.36 91.59 -47.79
CA ILE A 73 -10.11 91.85 -46.36
C ILE A 73 -10.72 90.73 -45.49
N ALA A 74 -11.95 90.31 -45.79
CA ALA A 74 -12.58 89.19 -45.10
C ALA A 74 -11.76 87.90 -45.22
N SER A 75 -11.23 87.63 -46.41
CA SER A 75 -10.42 86.44 -46.70
C SER A 75 -9.06 86.47 -45.98
N ILE A 76 -8.38 87.62 -45.95
CA ILE A 76 -7.12 87.80 -45.20
C ILE A 76 -7.35 87.51 -43.72
N VAL A 77 -8.43 88.04 -43.14
CA VAL A 77 -8.64 87.83 -41.70
C VAL A 77 -9.02 86.38 -41.41
N LEU A 78 -9.85 85.76 -42.25
CA LEU A 78 -10.20 84.34 -42.10
C LEU A 78 -8.96 83.43 -42.23
N PHE A 79 -8.03 83.81 -43.10
CA PHE A 79 -6.72 83.17 -43.21
C PHE A 79 -5.90 83.34 -41.93
N ILE A 80 -5.76 84.57 -41.42
CA ILE A 80 -4.98 84.87 -40.20
C ILE A 80 -5.51 84.04 -39.02
N LEU A 81 -6.83 84.02 -38.81
CA LEU A 81 -7.45 83.24 -37.74
C LEU A 81 -7.20 81.73 -37.91
N SER A 82 -7.47 81.19 -39.10
CA SER A 82 -7.29 79.75 -39.37
C SER A 82 -5.81 79.33 -39.23
N PHE A 83 -4.90 80.19 -39.69
CA PHE A 83 -3.46 79.96 -39.61
C PHE A 83 -2.95 80.01 -38.18
N PHE A 84 -3.39 80.97 -37.36
CA PHE A 84 -3.01 81.00 -35.94
C PHE A 84 -3.56 79.81 -35.16
N TYR A 85 -4.79 79.39 -35.46
CA TYR A 85 -5.35 78.18 -34.86
C TYR A 85 -4.48 76.96 -35.18
N PHE A 86 -4.07 76.83 -36.45
CA PHE A 86 -3.14 75.80 -36.91
C PHE A 86 -1.82 75.84 -36.13
N VAL A 87 -1.18 77.00 -36.03
CA VAL A 87 0.11 77.16 -35.33
C VAL A 87 0.01 76.69 -33.87
N ILE A 88 -1.01 77.14 -33.14
CA ILE A 88 -1.21 76.79 -31.72
C ILE A 88 -1.43 75.29 -31.53
N HIS A 89 -2.22 74.68 -32.43
CA HIS A 89 -2.49 73.24 -32.35
C HIS A 89 -1.28 72.39 -32.74
N TYR A 90 -0.55 72.81 -33.77
CA TYR A 90 0.67 72.16 -34.22
C TYR A 90 1.78 72.19 -33.16
N LEU A 91 1.96 73.33 -32.48
CA LEU A 91 2.95 73.49 -31.39
C LEU A 91 2.47 72.93 -30.05
N ASN A 92 1.21 72.51 -29.97
CA ASN A 92 0.57 71.97 -28.76
C ASN A 92 0.63 72.89 -27.52
N VAL A 93 0.63 74.22 -27.70
CA VAL A 93 0.78 75.19 -26.60
C VAL A 93 -0.54 75.39 -25.85
N ALA A 94 -0.66 74.80 -24.65
CA ALA A 94 -1.92 74.73 -23.90
C ALA A 94 -2.48 76.10 -23.45
N PHE A 95 -1.62 77.06 -23.11
CA PHE A 95 -2.03 78.38 -22.63
C PHE A 95 -2.84 79.14 -23.69
N TRP A 96 -2.31 79.23 -24.91
CA TRP A 96 -2.95 79.96 -26.00
C TRP A 96 -4.20 79.27 -26.53
N LYS A 97 -4.28 77.92 -26.47
CA LYS A 97 -5.51 77.17 -26.84
C LYS A 97 -6.75 77.67 -26.09
N LYS A 98 -6.59 78.10 -24.83
CA LYS A 98 -7.69 78.59 -23.98
C LYS A 98 -8.16 80.00 -24.36
N TYR A 99 -7.24 80.91 -24.67
CA TYR A 99 -7.55 82.31 -24.94
C TYR A 99 -7.75 82.62 -26.43
N PHE A 100 -7.41 81.68 -27.32
CA PHE A 100 -7.48 81.87 -28.77
C PHE A 100 -8.88 82.27 -29.26
N TRP A 101 -9.93 81.67 -28.71
CA TRP A 101 -11.31 82.01 -29.06
C TRP A 101 -11.70 83.45 -28.70
N VAL A 102 -11.12 84.00 -27.64
CA VAL A 102 -11.34 85.41 -27.24
C VAL A 102 -10.75 86.35 -28.31
N TRP A 103 -9.56 86.05 -28.81
CA TRP A 103 -8.93 86.80 -29.89
C TRP A 103 -9.67 86.66 -31.22
N ILE A 104 -10.20 85.47 -31.55
CA ILE A 104 -11.11 85.29 -32.70
C ILE A 104 -12.32 86.20 -32.57
N ILE A 105 -12.99 86.22 -31.41
CA ILE A 105 -14.20 87.02 -31.20
C ILE A 105 -13.89 88.51 -31.35
N LEU A 106 -12.80 88.99 -30.75
CA LEU A 106 -12.35 90.37 -30.89
C LEU A 106 -12.00 90.73 -32.35
N ALA A 107 -11.35 89.82 -33.08
CA ALA A 107 -11.04 90.02 -34.49
C ALA A 107 -12.33 90.08 -35.34
N ILE A 108 -13.27 89.16 -35.15
CA ILE A 108 -14.56 89.17 -35.85
C ILE A 108 -15.32 90.47 -35.59
N LEU A 109 -15.35 90.93 -34.34
CA LEU A 109 -15.97 92.21 -33.96
C LEU A 109 -15.28 93.43 -34.60
N ALA A 110 -13.96 93.36 -34.85
CA ALA A 110 -13.22 94.40 -35.57
C ALA A 110 -13.46 94.37 -37.09
N ILE A 111 -13.73 93.20 -37.68
CA ILE A 111 -14.00 93.01 -39.12
C ILE A 111 -15.40 93.47 -39.50
N ILE A 112 -16.42 93.16 -38.68
CA ILE A 112 -17.82 93.43 -39.01
C ILE A 112 -18.06 94.89 -39.44
N PRO A 113 -17.52 95.91 -38.73
CA PRO A 113 -17.59 97.31 -39.17
C PRO A 113 -16.97 97.56 -40.55
N GLN A 114 -15.86 96.89 -40.87
CA GLN A 114 -15.13 97.09 -42.13
C GLN A 114 -15.87 96.56 -43.36
N ILE A 115 -16.68 95.50 -43.19
CA ILE A 115 -17.46 94.88 -44.27
C ILE A 115 -18.77 95.64 -44.51
N PHE A 116 -19.44 96.12 -43.45
CA PHE A 116 -20.83 96.55 -43.54
C PHE A 116 -21.04 98.07 -43.40
N ILE A 117 -20.10 98.84 -42.84
CA ILE A 117 -20.32 100.26 -42.52
C ILE A 117 -19.70 101.17 -43.59
N TYR A 118 -20.54 101.96 -44.26
CA TYR A 118 -20.13 103.01 -45.19
C TYR A 118 -19.93 104.34 -44.45
N HIS A 119 -18.74 104.54 -43.88
CA HIS A 119 -18.42 105.77 -43.16
C HIS A 119 -16.99 106.24 -43.48
N PRO A 120 -16.72 107.55 -43.70
CA PRO A 120 -15.39 108.10 -44.00
C PRO A 120 -14.29 107.73 -42.99
N LEU A 121 -14.68 107.51 -41.73
CA LEU A 121 -13.77 107.06 -40.67
C LEU A 121 -13.28 105.61 -40.83
N ILE A 122 -14.01 104.79 -41.60
CA ILE A 122 -13.68 103.38 -41.87
C ILE A 122 -13.16 103.25 -43.31
N TRP A 123 -13.84 103.86 -44.28
CA TRP A 123 -13.43 103.92 -45.68
C TRP A 123 -13.56 105.34 -46.19
N ASN A 124 -12.43 105.99 -46.49
CA ASN A 124 -12.44 107.32 -47.09
C ASN A 124 -12.54 107.18 -48.61
N ILE A 125 -13.77 107.25 -49.11
CA ILE A 125 -14.06 107.22 -50.55
C ILE A 125 -13.98 108.66 -51.05
N ASN A 126 -12.77 109.14 -51.33
CA ASN A 126 -12.59 110.44 -51.93
C ASN A 126 -12.94 110.33 -53.42
N LYS A 127 -14.04 110.97 -53.86
CA LYS A 127 -14.54 110.91 -55.25
C LYS A 127 -13.55 111.42 -56.31
N SER A 128 -12.40 111.94 -55.92
CA SER A 128 -11.40 112.54 -56.81
C SER A 128 -10.14 111.70 -57.03
N ASN A 129 -9.97 110.54 -56.39
CA ASN A 129 -8.78 109.70 -56.56
C ASN A 129 -9.09 108.45 -57.40
N PHE A 130 -9.66 108.67 -58.58
CA PHE A 130 -9.75 107.64 -59.62
C PHE A 130 -8.51 107.73 -60.49
N HIS A 131 -7.62 106.75 -60.39
CA HIS A 131 -6.52 106.63 -61.32
C HIS A 131 -6.98 105.80 -62.53
N LEU A 132 -7.22 106.51 -63.63
CA LEU A 132 -7.28 105.90 -64.96
C LEU A 132 -5.86 105.56 -65.36
N ILE A 133 -5.48 104.31 -65.14
CA ILE A 133 -4.16 103.85 -65.58
C ILE A 133 -4.35 103.29 -66.99
N ASN A 134 -3.87 104.03 -67.99
CA ASN A 134 -3.83 103.56 -69.36
C ASN A 134 -2.76 102.45 -69.45
N PHE A 135 -3.23 101.20 -69.45
CA PHE A 135 -2.37 100.06 -69.65
C PHE A 135 -2.59 99.51 -71.06
N PHE A 136 -1.60 99.73 -71.94
CA PHE A 136 -1.60 99.23 -73.32
C PHE A 136 -2.86 99.58 -74.13
N GLY A 137 -3.39 100.80 -73.96
CA GLY A 137 -4.44 101.35 -74.82
C GLY A 137 -5.88 101.12 -74.34
N ASN A 138 -6.09 100.32 -73.28
CA ASN A 138 -7.40 100.18 -72.63
C ASN A 138 -7.39 100.86 -71.27
N MET A 139 -8.36 101.74 -71.07
CA MET A 139 -8.55 102.49 -69.84
C MET A 139 -9.32 101.63 -68.83
N GLN A 140 -8.67 101.23 -67.74
CA GLN A 140 -9.34 100.63 -66.58
C GLN A 140 -9.41 101.63 -65.43
N ILE A 141 -10.55 101.65 -64.74
CA ILE A 141 -10.79 102.50 -63.58
C ILE A 141 -10.40 101.69 -62.35
N ILE A 142 -9.29 102.08 -61.70
CA ILE A 142 -8.93 101.52 -60.41
C ILE A 142 -9.33 102.53 -59.34
N ASN A 143 -10.16 102.09 -58.39
CA ASN A 143 -10.58 102.88 -57.24
C ASN A 143 -9.59 102.65 -56.09
N GLU A 144 -8.78 103.65 -55.75
CA GLU A 144 -8.00 103.63 -54.52
C GLU A 144 -8.88 104.14 -53.36
N SER A 145 -9.67 103.25 -52.75
CA SER A 145 -10.31 103.58 -51.49
C SER A 145 -9.25 103.65 -50.40
N VAL A 146 -9.03 104.85 -49.84
CA VAL A 146 -8.06 105.03 -48.77
C VAL A 146 -8.68 104.55 -47.45
N PRO A 147 -8.02 103.68 -46.67
CA PRO A 147 -8.54 103.25 -45.37
C PRO A 147 -8.78 104.47 -44.48
N GLY A 148 -9.95 104.54 -43.86
CA GLY A 148 -10.21 105.56 -42.84
C GLY A 148 -9.37 105.32 -41.59
N ILE A 149 -9.28 106.32 -40.71
CA ILE A 149 -8.46 106.30 -39.49
C ILE A 149 -8.74 105.06 -38.61
N ILE A 150 -9.99 104.63 -38.49
CA ILE A 150 -10.35 103.45 -37.69
C ILE A 150 -9.76 102.18 -38.30
N THR A 151 -9.78 102.07 -39.62
CA THR A 151 -9.20 100.93 -40.36
C THR A 151 -7.68 100.95 -40.21
N GLN A 152 -7.03 102.12 -40.26
CA GLN A 152 -5.60 102.25 -40.00
C GLN A 152 -5.21 101.85 -38.57
N ILE A 153 -5.97 102.28 -37.55
CA ILE A 153 -5.70 101.95 -36.14
C ILE A 153 -5.91 100.46 -35.87
N THR A 154 -7.03 99.89 -36.33
CA THR A 154 -7.32 98.45 -36.15
C THR A 154 -6.31 97.57 -36.88
N PHE A 155 -5.88 97.98 -38.06
CA PHE A 155 -4.81 97.33 -38.78
C PHE A 155 -3.47 97.41 -38.02
N GLY A 156 -3.10 98.59 -37.52
CA GLY A 156 -1.89 98.78 -36.70
C GLY A 156 -1.86 97.89 -35.45
N LEU A 157 -2.99 97.77 -34.75
CA LEU A 157 -3.13 96.83 -33.62
C LEU A 157 -2.98 95.36 -34.06
N GLY A 158 -3.49 95.02 -35.24
CA GLY A 158 -3.30 93.70 -35.86
C GLY A 158 -1.83 93.39 -36.13
N VAL A 159 -1.08 94.35 -36.69
CA VAL A 159 0.36 94.22 -36.96
C VAL A 159 1.15 94.00 -35.67
N ILE A 160 0.87 94.77 -34.62
CA ILE A 160 1.54 94.65 -33.33
C ILE A 160 1.24 93.28 -32.69
N SER A 161 -0.02 92.85 -32.71
CA SER A 161 -0.42 91.54 -32.19
C SER A 161 0.28 90.41 -32.94
N PHE A 162 0.38 90.53 -34.26
CA PHE A 162 1.08 89.60 -35.12
C PHE A 162 2.58 89.52 -34.81
N LEU A 163 3.24 90.67 -34.62
CA LEU A 163 4.65 90.77 -34.24
C LEU A 163 4.91 90.07 -32.89
N ILE A 164 4.07 90.32 -31.90
CA ILE A 164 4.18 89.70 -30.58
C ILE A 164 4.07 88.17 -30.69
N ILE A 165 3.07 87.66 -31.41
CA ILE A 165 2.88 86.22 -31.56
C ILE A 165 4.06 85.59 -32.34
N THR A 166 4.56 86.28 -33.37
CA THR A 166 5.71 85.80 -34.16
C THR A 166 6.98 85.70 -33.31
N VAL A 167 7.27 86.72 -32.49
CA VAL A 167 8.40 86.70 -31.55
C VAL A 167 8.26 85.55 -30.54
N LEU A 168 7.05 85.31 -30.01
CA LEU A 168 6.80 84.22 -29.07
C LEU A 168 6.97 82.83 -29.71
N VAL A 169 6.51 82.66 -30.95
CA VAL A 169 6.76 81.43 -31.73
C VAL A 169 8.27 81.22 -31.90
N ILE A 170 9.01 82.26 -32.27
CA ILE A 170 10.47 82.19 -32.44
C ILE A 170 11.16 81.82 -31.11
N GLN A 171 10.73 82.41 -29.98
CA GLN A 171 11.30 82.15 -28.65
C GLN A 171 11.10 80.71 -28.19
N GLU A 172 9.90 80.14 -28.37
CA GLU A 172 9.61 78.75 -27.99
C GLU A 172 10.43 77.74 -28.83
N PHE A 173 10.66 78.06 -30.11
CA PHE A 173 11.49 77.25 -31.00
C PHE A 173 12.99 77.28 -30.65
N HIS A 174 13.49 78.32 -29.97
CA HIS A 174 14.90 78.43 -29.59
C HIS A 174 15.34 77.40 -28.53
N GLY A 175 14.39 76.69 -27.88
CA GLY A 175 14.68 75.61 -26.94
C GLY A 175 14.94 74.23 -27.56
N GLN A 176 14.68 74.03 -28.86
CA GLN A 176 14.87 72.74 -29.53
C GLN A 176 16.07 72.78 -30.50
N LYS A 177 17.12 72.04 -30.14
CA LYS A 177 18.47 72.05 -30.75
C LYS A 177 18.58 71.63 -32.23
N ASN A 178 17.49 71.56 -32.99
CA ASN A 178 17.56 71.21 -34.39
C ASN A 178 16.45 71.87 -35.21
N LYS A 179 16.88 72.63 -36.23
CA LYS A 179 16.17 73.03 -37.45
C LYS A 179 15.40 74.37 -37.43
N PHE A 180 16.08 75.38 -37.97
CA PHE A 180 15.52 76.42 -38.87
C PHE A 180 14.80 75.85 -40.13
N LYS A 181 14.53 74.55 -40.20
CA LYS A 181 13.84 73.87 -41.33
C LYS A 181 12.33 73.77 -41.15
N HIS A 182 11.74 74.36 -40.10
CA HIS A 182 10.29 74.29 -39.92
C HIS A 182 9.56 75.29 -40.84
N PRO A 183 8.63 74.82 -41.69
CA PRO A 183 7.89 75.68 -42.63
C PRO A 183 7.12 76.82 -41.97
N LEU A 184 6.81 76.68 -40.67
CA LEU A 184 6.08 77.64 -39.86
C LEU A 184 6.77 78.99 -39.75
N PHE A 185 8.11 78.99 -39.60
CA PHE A 185 8.93 80.20 -39.57
C PHE A 185 8.88 80.93 -40.91
N LEU A 186 8.94 80.19 -42.01
CA LEU A 186 8.83 80.74 -43.35
C LEU A 186 7.43 81.35 -43.56
N SER A 187 6.34 80.65 -43.21
CA SER A 187 4.98 81.19 -43.30
C SER A 187 4.73 82.42 -42.41
N THR A 188 5.30 82.50 -41.20
CA THR A 188 5.16 83.69 -40.35
C THR A 188 5.97 84.86 -40.90
N LEU A 189 7.20 84.62 -41.39
CA LEU A 189 8.00 85.64 -42.06
C LEU A 189 7.31 86.19 -43.32
N ILE A 190 6.59 85.35 -44.04
CA ILE A 190 5.81 85.74 -45.21
C ILE A 190 4.64 86.62 -44.77
N ILE A 191 3.78 86.19 -43.85
CA ILE A 191 2.64 87.01 -43.37
C ILE A 191 3.11 88.37 -42.83
N PHE A 192 4.27 88.40 -42.17
CA PHE A 192 4.90 89.64 -41.72
C PHE A 192 5.20 90.61 -42.87
N ILE A 193 5.74 90.09 -43.98
CA ILE A 193 6.06 90.88 -45.18
C ILE A 193 4.79 91.42 -45.85
N ALA A 194 3.69 90.66 -45.92
CA ALA A 194 2.42 91.18 -46.45
C ALA A 194 1.83 92.29 -45.59
N ILE A 195 1.83 92.08 -44.27
CA ILE A 195 1.30 93.08 -43.35
C ILE A 195 2.12 94.37 -43.44
N ILE A 196 3.45 94.27 -43.50
CA ILE A 196 4.33 95.43 -43.74
C ILE A 196 4.00 96.10 -45.07
N ASN A 197 3.79 95.33 -46.14
CA ASN A 197 3.45 95.87 -47.45
C ASN A 197 2.14 96.67 -47.44
N ASP A 198 1.08 96.11 -46.86
CA ASP A 198 -0.21 96.80 -46.70
C ASP A 198 -0.10 98.02 -45.79
N THR A 199 0.77 97.96 -44.77
CA THR A 199 1.09 99.12 -43.92
C THR A 199 1.76 100.23 -44.73
N LEU A 200 2.76 99.88 -45.55
CA LEU A 200 3.52 100.83 -46.37
C LEU A 200 2.64 101.48 -47.45
N VAL A 201 1.70 100.73 -48.02
CA VAL A 201 0.65 101.28 -48.90
C VAL A 201 -0.27 102.20 -48.12
N GLY A 202 -0.78 101.77 -46.96
CA GLY A 202 -1.74 102.54 -46.17
C GLY A 202 -1.20 103.89 -45.65
N ILE A 203 0.12 104.01 -45.49
CA ILE A 203 0.82 105.25 -45.11
C ILE A 203 1.24 106.07 -46.36
N GLY A 204 0.98 105.56 -47.58
CA GLY A 204 1.26 106.27 -48.84
C GLY A 204 2.73 106.25 -49.29
N ILE A 205 3.55 105.35 -48.73
CA ILE A 205 4.99 105.23 -49.04
C ILE A 205 5.21 104.53 -50.39
N ILE A 206 4.33 103.60 -50.77
CA ILE A 206 4.35 102.91 -52.06
C ILE A 206 3.08 103.27 -52.82
N LYS A 207 3.22 103.75 -54.06
CA LYS A 207 2.11 104.27 -54.90
C LYS A 207 1.22 103.20 -55.54
N SER A 208 1.51 101.90 -55.38
CA SER A 208 0.70 100.84 -55.98
C SER A 208 0.81 99.55 -55.17
N ILE A 209 -0.35 99.06 -54.76
CA ILE A 209 -0.58 97.79 -54.05
C ILE A 209 -0.01 96.58 -54.83
N TYR A 210 0.07 96.70 -56.16
CA TYR A 210 -0.06 95.56 -57.05
C TYR A 210 1.23 94.84 -57.45
N THR A 211 2.41 95.46 -57.29
CA THR A 211 3.67 94.89 -57.80
C THR A 211 4.35 93.90 -56.86
N LEU A 212 4.01 93.91 -55.56
CA LEU A 212 4.57 92.99 -54.54
C LEU A 212 3.61 91.84 -54.17
N GLU A 213 2.29 92.02 -54.33
CA GLU A 213 1.25 91.02 -53.98
C GLU A 213 1.36 89.71 -54.78
N VAL A 214 1.83 89.76 -56.02
CA VAL A 214 1.95 88.58 -56.87
C VAL A 214 3.11 87.68 -56.43
N GLY A 215 4.25 88.28 -56.05
CA GLY A 215 5.36 87.53 -55.45
C GLY A 215 4.95 86.88 -54.11
N PHE A 216 4.06 87.55 -53.39
CA PHE A 216 3.53 87.08 -52.12
C PHE A 216 2.68 85.82 -52.22
N LEU A 217 1.75 85.80 -53.18
CA LEU A 217 0.89 84.65 -53.45
C LEU A 217 1.66 83.40 -53.90
N ILE A 218 2.72 83.59 -54.71
CA ILE A 218 3.62 82.50 -55.13
C ILE A 218 4.34 81.90 -53.91
N VAL A 219 4.80 82.75 -53.00
CA VAL A 219 5.54 82.34 -51.82
C VAL A 219 4.63 81.60 -50.81
N ILE A 220 3.37 82.03 -50.63
CA ILE A 220 2.37 81.29 -49.84
C ILE A 220 2.12 79.89 -50.42
N ALA A 221 1.94 79.79 -51.75
CA ALA A 221 1.70 78.51 -52.42
C ALA A 221 2.89 77.55 -52.25
N LEU A 222 4.12 78.06 -52.36
CA LEU A 222 5.35 77.27 -52.18
C LEU A 222 5.46 76.71 -50.75
N VAL A 223 5.09 77.51 -49.75
CA VAL A 223 5.11 77.08 -48.35
C VAL A 223 4.03 76.06 -48.05
N ALA A 224 2.84 76.23 -48.60
CA ALA A 224 1.76 75.25 -48.46
C ALA A 224 2.18 73.86 -49.02
N PHE A 225 2.90 73.86 -50.15
CA PHE A 225 3.46 72.65 -50.75
C PHE A 225 4.59 71.99 -49.92
N LEU A 226 5.49 72.81 -49.36
CA LEU A 226 6.56 72.29 -48.49
C LEU A 226 6.02 71.69 -47.18
N LEU A 227 4.94 72.25 -46.63
CA LEU A 227 4.24 71.72 -45.45
C LEU A 227 3.57 70.38 -45.73
N SER A 228 2.89 70.23 -46.86
CA SER A 228 2.21 68.97 -47.18
C SER A 228 3.18 67.80 -47.30
N ARG A 229 4.36 68.02 -47.89
CA ARG A 229 5.37 66.95 -48.06
C ARG A 229 5.88 66.39 -46.72
N ASN A 230 6.19 67.27 -45.76
CA ASN A 230 6.68 66.83 -44.44
C ASN A 230 5.59 66.12 -43.62
N ILE A 231 4.32 66.48 -43.80
CA ILE A 231 3.19 65.80 -43.13
C ILE A 231 2.99 64.39 -43.71
N LEU A 232 3.14 64.22 -45.03
CA LEU A 232 3.10 62.90 -45.66
C LEU A 232 4.21 61.96 -45.17
N ASP A 233 5.45 62.45 -45.04
CA ASP A 233 6.58 61.66 -44.53
C ASP A 233 6.40 61.25 -43.06
N ALA A 234 5.76 62.10 -42.24
CA ALA A 234 5.44 61.79 -40.85
C ALA A 234 4.33 60.73 -40.71
N ILE A 235 3.42 60.62 -41.69
CA ILE A 235 2.35 59.62 -41.71
C ILE A 235 2.92 58.24 -42.07
N ALA A 236 3.77 58.16 -43.09
CA ALA A 236 4.40 56.91 -43.51
C ALA A 236 5.29 56.28 -42.42
N THR A 237 6.00 57.12 -41.65
CA THR A 237 6.85 56.66 -40.53
C THR A 237 6.04 56.16 -39.33
N LYS A 238 4.84 56.71 -39.08
CA LYS A 238 3.94 56.26 -38.02
C LYS A 238 3.29 54.90 -38.33
N GLU A 239 2.84 54.70 -39.57
CA GLU A 239 2.23 53.43 -40.01
C GLU A 239 3.24 52.25 -39.95
N ALA A 240 4.50 52.49 -40.30
CA ALA A 240 5.56 51.48 -40.19
C ALA A 240 5.85 51.08 -38.72
N LEU A 241 5.83 52.04 -37.78
CA LEU A 241 6.10 51.80 -36.37
C LEU A 241 4.95 51.04 -35.68
N GLU A 242 3.70 51.33 -36.04
CA GLU A 242 2.52 50.63 -35.50
C GLU A 242 2.51 49.14 -35.91
N THR A 243 2.95 48.83 -37.13
CA THR A 243 3.01 47.45 -37.64
C THR A 243 4.07 46.61 -36.91
N VAL A 244 5.25 47.18 -36.63
CA VAL A 244 6.33 46.51 -35.91
C VAL A 244 5.99 46.31 -34.43
N ASN A 245 5.34 47.28 -33.79
CA ASN A 245 4.93 47.15 -32.39
C ASN A 245 3.88 46.05 -32.19
N LEU A 246 2.95 45.88 -33.13
CA LEU A 246 1.95 44.81 -33.06
C LEU A 246 2.60 43.41 -33.14
N ALA A 247 3.57 43.23 -34.05
CA ALA A 247 4.30 41.97 -34.17
C ALA A 247 5.13 41.63 -32.93
N LEU A 248 5.76 42.63 -32.30
CA LEU A 248 6.53 42.45 -31.08
C LEU A 248 5.63 42.05 -29.89
N GLN A 249 4.43 42.59 -29.82
CA GLN A 249 3.47 42.31 -28.75
C GLN A 249 2.98 40.86 -28.79
N VAL A 250 2.66 40.33 -29.98
CA VAL A 250 2.27 38.92 -30.16
C VAL A 250 3.39 37.97 -29.73
N HIS A 251 4.64 38.26 -30.10
CA HIS A 251 5.77 37.39 -29.76
C HIS A 251 6.10 37.40 -28.25
N LYS A 252 5.88 38.54 -27.58
CA LYS A 252 6.03 38.65 -26.12
C LYS A 252 5.00 37.78 -25.38
N GLU A 253 3.74 37.83 -25.78
CA GLU A 253 2.66 37.04 -25.17
C GLU A 253 2.90 35.52 -25.34
N GLU A 254 3.42 35.08 -26.49
CA GLU A 254 3.75 33.67 -26.75
C GLU A 254 4.93 33.15 -25.90
N LEU A 255 5.94 34.00 -25.66
CA LEU A 255 7.08 33.66 -24.81
C LEU A 255 6.67 33.58 -23.32
N GLU A 256 5.87 34.52 -22.84
CA GLU A 256 5.33 34.51 -21.47
C GLU A 256 4.49 33.25 -21.21
N LYS A 257 3.66 32.85 -22.18
CA LYS A 257 2.90 31.60 -22.12
C LYS A 257 3.81 30.37 -22.02
N THR A 258 4.84 30.28 -22.86
CA THR A 258 5.77 29.14 -22.86
C THR A 258 6.56 29.04 -21.55
N ILE A 259 6.98 30.17 -20.98
CA ILE A 259 7.69 30.21 -19.69
C ILE A 259 6.74 29.74 -18.57
N SER A 260 5.50 30.23 -18.55
CA SER A 260 4.49 29.81 -17.57
C SER A 260 4.20 28.31 -17.65
N GLU A 261 3.98 27.77 -18.85
CA GLU A 261 3.74 26.33 -19.07
C GLU A 261 4.93 25.48 -18.61
N ARG A 262 6.17 25.86 -18.94
CA ARG A 262 7.37 25.15 -18.45
C ARG A 262 7.52 25.24 -16.94
N THR A 263 7.23 26.39 -16.35
CA THR A 263 7.37 26.59 -14.90
C THR A 263 6.35 25.74 -14.14
N HIS A 264 5.10 25.69 -14.62
CA HIS A 264 4.07 24.79 -14.10
C HIS A 264 4.44 23.32 -14.29
N ALA A 265 4.99 22.94 -15.45
CA ALA A 265 5.43 21.56 -15.69
C ALA A 265 6.55 21.14 -14.73
N TYR A 266 7.54 22.00 -14.50
CA TYR A 266 8.62 21.73 -13.54
C TYR A 266 8.11 21.65 -12.10
N GLN A 267 7.19 22.54 -11.70
CA GLN A 267 6.57 22.50 -10.37
C GLN A 267 5.75 21.22 -10.19
N ALA A 268 4.88 20.88 -11.15
CA ALA A 268 4.08 19.67 -11.11
C ALA A 268 4.95 18.41 -11.06
N GLN A 269 6.07 18.39 -11.79
CA GLN A 269 7.02 17.28 -11.75
C GLN A 269 7.72 17.17 -10.39
N ALA A 270 8.15 18.29 -9.78
CA ALA A 270 8.76 18.31 -8.46
C ALA A 270 7.77 17.89 -7.35
N GLU A 271 6.51 18.35 -7.42
CA GLU A 271 5.43 17.94 -6.53
C GLU A 271 5.11 16.45 -6.68
N TYR A 272 5.09 15.93 -7.91
CA TYR A 272 4.91 14.50 -8.16
C TYR A 272 6.01 13.65 -7.53
N PHE A 273 7.29 14.03 -7.69
CA PHE A 273 8.40 13.30 -7.05
C PHE A 273 8.36 13.38 -5.53
N ARG A 274 8.02 14.54 -4.96
CA ARG A 274 7.84 14.69 -3.51
C ARG A 274 6.70 13.80 -3.02
N ALA A 275 5.57 13.78 -3.72
CA ALA A 275 4.45 12.90 -3.40
C ALA A 275 4.81 11.41 -3.46
N LEU A 276 5.67 10.97 -4.38
CA LEU A 276 6.15 9.57 -4.42
C LEU A 276 6.97 9.20 -3.18
N VAL A 277 7.81 10.12 -2.68
CA VAL A 277 8.60 9.91 -1.46
C VAL A 277 7.71 9.97 -0.21
N ASP A 278 6.81 10.95 -0.15
CA ASP A 278 5.94 11.18 1.02
C ASP A 278 4.92 10.05 1.20
N ASN A 279 4.38 9.51 0.10
CA ASN A 279 3.44 8.39 0.14
C ASN A 279 4.14 7.02 0.13
N ASN A 280 5.47 6.96 0.16
CA ASN A 280 6.18 5.69 0.30
C ASN A 280 5.96 5.13 1.72
N PRO A 281 5.35 3.94 1.90
CA PRO A 281 5.08 3.37 3.21
C PRO A 281 6.35 2.88 3.94
N ILE A 282 7.51 2.95 3.29
CA ILE A 282 8.80 2.61 3.87
C ILE A 282 9.49 3.90 4.33
N ALA A 283 9.97 3.90 5.57
CA ALA A 283 10.71 5.04 6.14
C ALA A 283 11.92 5.34 5.26
N THR A 284 11.92 6.52 4.67
CA THR A 284 12.89 6.96 3.68
C THR A 284 13.66 8.16 4.22
N VAL A 285 14.99 8.12 4.10
CA VAL A 285 15.88 9.22 4.46
C VAL A 285 16.90 9.45 3.36
N THR A 286 17.17 10.70 3.04
CA THR A 286 18.27 11.09 2.14
C THR A 286 19.35 11.81 2.93
N LEU A 287 20.61 11.44 2.70
CA LEU A 287 21.79 12.04 3.32
C LEU A 287 22.62 12.80 2.30
N ASP A 288 23.35 13.83 2.75
CA ASP A 288 24.41 14.45 1.97
C ASP A 288 25.70 13.60 1.98
N ASN A 289 26.74 14.08 1.30
CA ASN A 289 28.04 13.41 1.27
C ASN A 289 28.78 13.43 2.63
N ASN A 290 28.30 14.20 3.61
CA ASN A 290 28.83 14.31 4.98
C ASN A 290 27.97 13.55 6.00
N GLN A 291 27.09 12.65 5.55
CA GLN A 291 26.21 11.82 6.39
C GLN A 291 25.14 12.60 7.17
N ARG A 292 24.85 13.84 6.75
CA ARG A 292 23.80 14.67 7.33
C ARG A 292 22.47 14.47 6.63
N ILE A 293 21.39 14.39 7.40
CA ILE A 293 20.04 14.22 6.87
C ILE A 293 19.61 15.47 6.07
N LEU A 294 19.30 15.26 4.78
CA LEU A 294 18.75 16.26 3.86
C LEU A 294 17.23 16.27 3.85
N SER A 295 16.61 15.10 3.94
CA SER A 295 15.15 14.95 3.97
C SER A 295 14.76 13.59 4.52
N VAL A 296 13.57 13.51 5.10
CA VAL A 296 12.90 12.29 5.53
C VAL A 296 11.45 12.33 5.06
N ASN A 297 10.82 11.17 4.90
CA ASN A 297 9.40 11.10 4.56
C ASN A 297 8.52 10.87 5.82
N PRO A 298 7.18 11.01 5.72
CA PRO A 298 6.27 10.76 6.84
C PRO A 298 6.40 9.37 7.48
N ALA A 299 6.68 8.32 6.69
CA ALA A 299 6.89 6.98 7.24
C ALA A 299 8.15 6.89 8.14
N PHE A 300 9.18 7.71 7.88
CA PHE A 300 10.33 7.82 8.77
C PHE A 300 9.95 8.51 10.09
N GLU A 301 9.14 9.55 10.02
CA GLU A 301 8.63 10.23 11.23
C GLU A 301 7.78 9.27 12.09
N GLU A 302 6.91 8.48 11.47
CA GLU A 302 6.10 7.48 12.16
C GLU A 302 6.97 6.36 12.75
N LEU A 303 7.96 5.86 12.01
CA LEU A 303 8.80 4.76 12.46
C LEU A 303 9.77 5.16 13.55
N PHE A 304 10.40 6.33 13.48
CA PHE A 304 11.45 6.74 14.43
C PHE A 304 11.01 7.81 15.42
N GLY A 305 9.90 8.50 15.18
CA GLY A 305 9.33 9.52 16.08
C GLY A 305 9.99 10.90 15.98
N TYR A 306 10.89 11.11 15.02
CA TYR A 306 11.52 12.42 14.75
C TYR A 306 10.81 13.11 13.61
N SER A 307 10.38 14.36 13.80
CA SER A 307 9.86 15.15 12.68
C SER A 307 10.97 15.51 11.70
N GLN A 308 10.62 15.85 10.46
CA GLN A 308 11.57 16.29 9.46
C GLN A 308 12.40 17.49 9.94
N GLU A 309 11.79 18.44 10.66
CA GLU A 309 12.48 19.59 11.24
C GLU A 309 13.52 19.20 12.30
N GLU A 310 13.23 18.18 13.12
CA GLU A 310 14.15 17.69 14.14
C GLU A 310 15.28 16.84 13.54
N ALA A 311 14.99 16.08 12.48
CA ALA A 311 15.94 15.19 11.84
C ALA A 311 16.90 15.93 10.89
N LEU A 312 16.45 17.04 10.28
CA LEU A 312 17.25 17.84 9.34
C LEU A 312 18.63 18.21 9.89
N SER A 313 19.67 18.01 9.07
CA SER A 313 21.07 18.29 9.41
C SER A 313 21.67 17.50 10.59
N GLN A 314 20.92 16.57 11.18
CA GLN A 314 21.45 15.62 12.16
C GLN A 314 22.27 14.52 11.45
N ASP A 315 23.12 13.86 12.23
CA ASP A 315 23.81 12.64 11.79
C ASP A 315 22.86 11.44 11.93
N LEU A 316 22.62 10.69 10.84
CA LEU A 316 21.62 9.62 10.84
C LEU A 316 21.93 8.54 11.87
N ASP A 317 23.16 8.02 11.86
CA ASP A 317 23.52 6.86 12.66
C ASP A 317 23.50 7.19 14.15
N THR A 318 23.89 8.41 14.54
CA THR A 318 23.78 8.87 15.93
C THR A 318 22.32 9.08 16.36
N LEU A 319 21.42 9.39 15.42
CA LEU A 319 20.01 9.63 15.70
C LEU A 319 19.24 8.33 15.96
N ILE A 320 19.46 7.31 15.12
CA ILE A 320 18.65 6.07 15.11
C ILE A 320 19.40 4.81 15.53
N ALA A 321 20.72 4.83 15.80
CA ALA A 321 21.43 3.68 16.35
C ALA A 321 21.66 3.83 17.86
N SER A 322 21.55 2.71 18.59
CA SER A 322 21.95 2.63 20.01
C SER A 322 23.47 2.51 20.14
N GLU A 323 24.03 2.82 21.31
CA GLU A 323 25.50 2.82 21.55
C GLU A 323 26.20 1.55 21.07
N ASP A 324 25.60 0.38 21.31
CA ASP A 324 26.14 -0.92 20.90
C ASP A 324 26.07 -1.17 19.38
N GLN A 325 25.20 -0.45 18.65
CA GLN A 325 24.92 -0.62 17.21
C GLN A 325 25.47 0.52 16.35
N ILE A 326 25.99 1.60 16.94
CA ILE A 326 26.51 2.77 16.20
C ILE A 326 27.63 2.37 15.23
N ILE A 327 28.53 1.45 15.63
CA ILE A 327 29.64 0.99 14.78
C ILE A 327 29.10 0.24 13.55
N GLU A 328 28.10 -0.62 13.74
CA GLU A 328 27.43 -1.37 12.67
C GLU A 328 26.72 -0.42 11.71
N ALA A 329 25.94 0.52 12.24
CA ALA A 329 25.22 1.52 11.46
C ALA A 329 26.17 2.38 10.59
N LYS A 330 27.27 2.90 11.18
CA LYS A 330 28.28 3.68 10.44
C LYS A 330 28.95 2.87 9.34
N ASN A 331 29.28 1.60 9.60
CA ASN A 331 29.87 0.74 8.58
C ASN A 331 28.91 0.53 7.39
N LEU A 332 27.60 0.41 7.64
CA LEU A 332 26.60 0.31 6.58
C LEU A 332 26.54 1.61 5.76
N THR A 333 26.47 2.77 6.41
CA THR A 333 26.47 4.08 5.75
C THR A 333 27.74 4.30 4.92
N GLU A 334 28.92 3.95 5.44
CA GLU A 334 30.19 4.05 4.73
C GLU A 334 30.26 3.16 3.49
N LYS A 335 29.73 1.92 3.54
CA LYS A 335 29.66 1.05 2.36
C LYS A 335 28.87 1.71 1.23
N VAL A 336 27.75 2.36 1.56
CA VAL A 336 26.90 3.03 0.57
C VAL A 336 27.57 4.28 0.01
N LEU A 337 28.26 5.04 0.85
CA LEU A 337 29.10 6.16 0.42
C LEU A 337 30.22 5.71 -0.53
N ASN A 338 30.74 4.50 -0.36
CA ASN A 338 31.71 3.87 -1.26
C ASN A 338 31.05 3.21 -2.50
N ASN A 339 29.85 3.67 -2.89
CA ASN A 339 29.07 3.23 -4.06
C ASN A 339 28.59 1.78 -4.02
N LEU A 340 28.49 1.16 -2.85
CA LEU A 340 27.88 -0.15 -2.72
C LEU A 340 26.37 -0.02 -2.47
N ARG A 341 25.59 -0.96 -3.00
CA ARG A 341 24.21 -1.14 -2.58
C ARG A 341 24.22 -2.13 -1.41
N ILE A 342 23.53 -1.79 -0.33
CA ILE A 342 23.42 -2.67 0.83
C ILE A 342 21.97 -3.12 1.03
N SER A 343 21.82 -4.32 1.57
CA SER A 343 20.59 -4.84 2.15
C SER A 343 21.01 -5.62 3.38
N ASP A 344 20.57 -5.17 4.55
CA ASP A 344 20.94 -5.78 5.83
C ASP A 344 19.77 -5.69 6.82
N LYS A 345 19.86 -6.42 7.94
CA LYS A 345 18.89 -6.36 9.03
C LYS A 345 19.59 -5.91 10.30
N GLY A 346 18.99 -4.97 11.01
CA GLY A 346 19.58 -4.40 12.22
C GLY A 346 18.55 -3.86 13.19
N ILE A 347 19.04 -3.49 14.37
CA ILE A 347 18.23 -2.87 15.41
C ILE A 347 18.47 -1.36 15.36
N ARG A 348 17.38 -0.60 15.34
CA ARG A 348 17.41 0.86 15.45
C ARG A 348 16.59 1.32 16.63
N LYS A 349 16.85 2.52 17.10
CA LYS A 349 16.23 3.15 18.27
C LYS A 349 15.28 4.25 17.80
N GLN A 350 14.09 4.26 18.38
CA GLN A 350 13.11 5.34 18.24
C GLN A 350 13.43 6.48 19.22
N LYS A 351 12.85 7.66 19.00
CA LYS A 351 13.05 8.86 19.83
C LYS A 351 12.77 8.65 21.32
N ASP A 352 11.79 7.81 21.64
CA ASP A 352 11.42 7.47 23.03
C ASP A 352 12.32 6.40 23.68
N GLY A 353 13.33 5.91 22.96
CA GLY A 353 14.27 4.89 23.44
C GLY A 353 13.88 3.44 23.13
N ARG A 354 12.69 3.18 22.58
CA ARG A 354 12.30 1.83 22.17
C ARG A 354 13.16 1.34 21.00
N GLN A 355 13.47 0.05 21.01
CA GLN A 355 14.19 -0.60 19.93
C GLN A 355 13.19 -1.18 18.91
N VAL A 356 13.52 -1.04 17.62
CA VAL A 356 12.75 -1.55 16.50
C VAL A 356 13.66 -2.36 15.57
N GLN A 357 13.18 -3.53 15.15
CA GLN A 357 13.87 -4.37 14.17
C GLN A 357 13.55 -3.85 12.77
N VAL A 358 14.59 -3.53 12.00
CA VAL A 358 14.45 -2.94 10.68
C VAL A 358 15.28 -3.69 9.64
N GLU A 359 14.69 -3.85 8.46
CA GLU A 359 15.43 -4.17 7.23
C GLU A 359 15.88 -2.86 6.59
N ILE A 360 17.16 -2.77 6.29
CA ILE A 360 17.85 -1.55 5.88
C ILE A 360 18.32 -1.71 4.44
N PHE A 361 17.90 -0.79 3.58
CA PHE A 361 18.41 -0.69 2.22
C PHE A 361 19.11 0.64 2.04
N GLY A 362 20.30 0.61 1.46
CA GLY A 362 21.08 1.82 1.21
C GLY A 362 21.59 1.84 -0.22
N VAL A 363 21.33 2.94 -0.93
CA VAL A 363 21.80 3.14 -2.30
C VAL A 363 22.39 4.55 -2.48
N PRO A 364 23.46 4.71 -3.27
CA PRO A 364 24.00 6.03 -3.59
C PRO A 364 23.07 6.79 -4.54
N VAL A 365 22.89 8.09 -4.31
CA VAL A 365 22.13 9.00 -5.20
C VAL A 365 23.11 9.72 -6.12
N ILE A 366 23.01 9.47 -7.42
CA ILE A 366 23.90 9.99 -8.46
C ILE A 366 23.09 10.85 -9.43
N VAL A 367 23.50 12.11 -9.62
CA VAL A 367 22.92 13.06 -10.59
C VAL A 367 24.04 13.57 -11.49
N ASN A 368 23.88 13.50 -12.81
CA ASN A 368 24.90 13.91 -13.80
C ASN A 368 26.29 13.29 -13.56
N ASN A 369 26.33 11.98 -13.26
CA ASN A 369 27.55 11.24 -12.89
C ASN A 369 28.29 11.75 -11.64
N GLN A 370 27.69 12.65 -10.86
CA GLN A 370 28.21 13.08 -9.58
C GLN A 370 27.34 12.52 -8.44
N LYS A 371 27.99 11.94 -7.43
CA LYS A 371 27.31 11.48 -6.22
C LYS A 371 26.91 12.69 -5.39
N VAL A 372 25.61 12.85 -5.18
CA VAL A 372 25.02 13.98 -4.45
C VAL A 372 24.55 13.58 -3.05
N GLY A 373 24.46 12.27 -2.76
CA GLY A 373 24.05 11.79 -1.45
C GLY A 373 23.82 10.29 -1.37
N VAL A 374 23.09 9.86 -0.32
CA VAL A 374 22.69 8.48 -0.05
C VAL A 374 21.19 8.43 0.21
N LEU A 375 20.50 7.41 -0.30
CA LEU A 375 19.11 7.09 0.02
C LEU A 375 19.10 5.86 0.93
N GLY A 376 18.64 6.03 2.16
CA GLY A 376 18.38 4.97 3.13
C GLY A 376 16.89 4.67 3.24
N LEU A 377 16.53 3.39 3.21
CA LEU A 377 15.17 2.89 3.43
C LEU A 377 15.17 1.96 4.63
N TYR A 378 14.20 2.12 5.52
CA TYR A 378 14.03 1.33 6.74
C TYR A 378 12.64 0.73 6.77
N ARG A 379 12.56 -0.59 6.70
CA ARG A 379 11.29 -1.32 6.79
C ARG A 379 11.19 -1.98 8.17
N ASN A 380 10.14 -1.69 8.93
CA ASN A 380 9.88 -2.37 10.19
C ASN A 380 9.53 -3.84 9.93
N ILE A 381 10.30 -4.76 10.51
CA ILE A 381 10.12 -6.22 10.39
C ILE A 381 9.82 -6.87 11.74
N SER A 382 9.53 -6.07 12.78
CA SER A 382 9.33 -6.57 14.15
C SER A 382 8.17 -7.56 14.24
N ASP A 383 7.04 -7.27 13.60
CA ASP A 383 5.87 -8.15 13.64
C ASP A 383 6.06 -9.41 12.78
N GLN A 384 6.80 -9.30 11.67
CA GLN A 384 7.16 -10.46 10.85
C GLN A 384 8.05 -11.42 11.64
N ILE A 385 9.11 -10.93 12.30
CA ILE A 385 10.00 -11.76 13.12
C ILE A 385 9.22 -12.40 14.28
N LYS A 386 8.31 -11.66 14.93
CA LYS A 386 7.44 -12.23 15.98
C LYS A 386 6.54 -13.34 15.43
N ALA A 387 5.90 -13.13 14.29
CA ALA A 387 5.02 -14.13 13.68
C ALA A 387 5.79 -15.38 13.25
N GLU A 388 6.95 -15.23 12.63
CA GLU A 388 7.85 -16.35 12.28
C GLU A 388 8.29 -17.11 13.53
N LYS A 389 8.68 -16.40 14.60
CA LYS A 389 9.07 -17.02 15.86
C LYS A 389 7.90 -17.75 16.53
N ILE A 390 6.70 -17.16 16.57
CA ILE A 390 5.49 -17.80 17.10
C ILE A 390 5.15 -19.05 16.29
N LEU A 391 5.25 -18.98 14.95
CA LEU A 391 5.01 -20.13 14.08
C LEU A 391 6.03 -21.24 14.34
N GLN A 392 7.32 -20.92 14.43
CA GLN A 392 8.37 -21.88 14.74
C GLN A 392 8.19 -22.49 16.14
N GLU A 393 7.87 -21.68 17.15
CA GLU A 393 7.57 -22.16 18.51
C GLU A 393 6.34 -23.06 18.53
N SER A 394 5.29 -22.72 17.78
CA SER A 394 4.08 -23.53 17.65
C SER A 394 4.36 -24.86 16.92
N GLU A 395 5.15 -24.84 15.85
CA GLU A 395 5.54 -26.03 15.09
C GLU A 395 6.43 -26.96 15.91
N MET A 396 7.45 -26.40 16.59
CA MET A 396 8.30 -27.14 17.52
C MET A 396 7.49 -27.74 18.67
N ARG A 397 6.55 -26.97 19.24
CA ARG A 397 5.65 -27.46 20.29
C ARG A 397 4.80 -28.62 19.81
N TYR A 398 4.17 -28.53 18.64
CA TYR A 398 3.37 -29.62 18.08
C TYR A 398 4.23 -30.86 17.80
N ARG A 399 5.40 -30.67 17.18
CA ARG A 399 6.33 -31.76 16.89
C ARG A 399 6.80 -32.46 18.16
N SER A 400 7.13 -31.70 19.20
CA SER A 400 7.52 -32.26 20.50
C SER A 400 6.37 -33.02 21.17
N LEU A 401 5.15 -32.46 21.17
CA LEU A 401 3.96 -33.15 21.72
C LEU A 401 3.68 -34.49 21.03
N PHE A 402 3.95 -34.62 19.73
CA PHE A 402 3.80 -35.88 19.01
C PHE A 402 5.00 -36.82 19.21
N GLU A 403 6.22 -36.36 18.85
CA GLU A 403 7.44 -37.19 18.84
C GLU A 403 7.90 -37.61 20.24
N ASP A 404 7.81 -36.70 21.22
CA ASP A 404 8.26 -36.92 22.59
C ASP A 404 7.16 -37.47 23.50
N SER A 405 5.95 -37.70 22.96
CA SER A 405 4.88 -38.36 23.71
C SER A 405 5.35 -39.73 24.21
N PRO A 406 5.07 -40.09 25.48
CA PRO A 406 5.46 -41.37 26.03
C PRO A 406 4.61 -42.55 25.51
N ILE A 407 3.47 -42.27 24.89
CA ILE A 407 2.57 -43.26 24.31
C ILE A 407 2.75 -43.37 22.80
N SER A 408 2.53 -44.56 22.24
CA SER A 408 2.59 -44.80 20.80
C SER A 408 1.46 -44.02 20.11
N LEU A 409 1.81 -43.12 19.18
CA LEU A 409 0.89 -42.26 18.43
C LEU A 409 1.13 -42.39 16.93
N TRP A 410 0.03 -42.48 16.20
CA TRP A 410 -0.02 -42.75 14.77
C TRP A 410 -0.96 -41.76 14.09
N GLU A 411 -0.56 -41.34 12.90
CA GLU A 411 -1.44 -40.71 11.92
C GLU A 411 -1.63 -41.69 10.78
N GLU A 412 -2.88 -42.00 10.44
CA GLU A 412 -3.25 -42.95 9.40
C GLU A 412 -4.27 -42.33 8.42
N ASP A 413 -4.41 -42.94 7.26
CA ASP A 413 -5.36 -42.61 6.20
C ASP A 413 -6.26 -43.82 5.95
N PHE A 414 -7.55 -43.65 6.26
CA PHE A 414 -8.60 -44.67 6.12
C PHE A 414 -9.50 -44.40 4.91
N SER A 415 -9.12 -43.50 3.99
CA SER A 415 -9.94 -43.16 2.82
C SER A 415 -10.30 -44.37 1.96
N ALA A 416 -9.36 -45.31 1.82
CA ALA A 416 -9.59 -46.56 1.09
C ALA A 416 -10.61 -47.49 1.80
N ILE A 417 -10.61 -47.50 3.13
CA ILE A 417 -11.57 -48.26 3.95
C ILE A 417 -12.95 -47.60 3.87
N LYS A 418 -13.00 -46.27 3.98
CA LYS A 418 -14.24 -45.48 3.84
C LYS A 418 -14.92 -45.73 2.50
N PHE A 419 -14.16 -45.72 1.41
CA PHE A 419 -14.68 -46.01 0.07
C PHE A 419 -15.34 -47.40 0.00
N GLU A 420 -14.71 -48.42 0.57
CA GLU A 420 -15.25 -49.79 0.60
C GLU A 420 -16.51 -49.89 1.46
N ILE A 421 -16.54 -49.23 2.61
CA ILE A 421 -17.71 -49.17 3.49
C ILE A 421 -18.88 -48.47 2.79
N ASP A 422 -18.65 -47.33 2.13
CA ASP A 422 -19.68 -46.62 1.37
C ASP A 422 -20.22 -47.48 0.22
N ARG A 423 -19.34 -48.25 -0.43
CA ARG A 423 -19.74 -49.23 -1.43
C ARG A 423 -20.68 -50.27 -0.82
N PHE A 424 -20.36 -50.86 0.33
CA PHE A 424 -21.24 -51.82 1.01
C PHE A 424 -22.57 -51.20 1.45
N LYS A 425 -22.57 -49.93 1.90
CA LYS A 425 -23.80 -49.18 2.16
C LYS A 425 -24.67 -49.08 0.91
N SER A 426 -24.07 -48.75 -0.24
CA SER A 426 -24.81 -48.67 -1.52
C SER A 426 -25.37 -50.01 -1.99
N MET A 427 -24.74 -51.12 -1.60
CA MET A 427 -25.19 -52.50 -1.87
C MET A 427 -26.29 -52.97 -0.91
N GLY A 428 -26.70 -52.14 0.06
CA GLY A 428 -27.81 -52.40 0.97
C GLY A 428 -27.43 -53.05 2.30
N VAL A 429 -26.14 -53.07 2.66
CA VAL A 429 -25.71 -53.50 4.02
C VAL A 429 -26.21 -52.47 5.03
N LYS A 430 -27.00 -52.92 6.02
CA LYS A 430 -27.61 -52.07 7.04
C LYS A 430 -27.00 -52.21 8.43
N ASN A 431 -26.60 -53.43 8.80
CA ASN A 431 -25.96 -53.73 10.09
C ASN A 431 -24.51 -54.14 9.82
N PHE A 432 -23.56 -53.26 10.15
CA PHE A 432 -22.16 -53.52 9.86
C PHE A 432 -21.51 -54.47 10.87
N HIS A 433 -22.00 -54.51 12.12
CA HIS A 433 -21.53 -55.45 13.14
C HIS A 433 -21.82 -56.92 12.74
N GLU A 434 -23.05 -57.21 12.31
CA GLU A 434 -23.41 -58.56 11.81
C GLU A 434 -22.67 -58.91 10.50
N PHE A 435 -22.52 -57.92 9.62
CA PHE A 435 -21.84 -58.10 8.34
C PHE A 435 -20.36 -58.46 8.54
N PHE A 436 -19.61 -57.70 9.35
CA PHE A 436 -18.18 -57.97 9.55
C PHE A 436 -17.90 -59.18 10.43
N SER A 437 -18.76 -59.52 11.39
CA SER A 437 -18.62 -60.75 12.19
C SER A 437 -18.79 -62.02 11.34
N THR A 438 -19.68 -61.99 10.33
CA THR A 438 -19.90 -63.11 9.40
C THR A 438 -18.89 -63.15 8.25
N ASN A 439 -18.24 -62.02 7.93
CA ASN A 439 -17.36 -61.88 6.78
C ASN A 439 -15.93 -61.44 7.16
N GLN A 440 -15.24 -62.25 7.98
CA GLN A 440 -13.89 -61.92 8.47
C GLN A 440 -12.84 -61.75 7.36
N ASP A 441 -12.99 -62.44 6.21
CA ASP A 441 -12.11 -62.26 5.04
C ASP A 441 -12.19 -60.83 4.45
N ILE A 442 -13.34 -60.16 4.56
CA ILE A 442 -13.49 -58.77 4.14
C ILE A 442 -12.68 -57.87 5.07
N VAL A 443 -12.79 -58.10 6.38
CA VAL A 443 -12.09 -57.32 7.40
C VAL A 443 -10.57 -57.42 7.22
N LEU A 444 -10.05 -58.63 6.98
CA LEU A 444 -8.62 -58.85 6.64
C LEU A 444 -8.17 -57.97 5.46
N ARG A 445 -8.93 -57.94 4.37
CA ARG A 445 -8.62 -57.08 3.20
C ARG A 445 -8.75 -55.58 3.49
N LEU A 446 -9.60 -55.18 4.43
CA LEU A 446 -9.69 -53.78 4.88
C LEU A 446 -8.47 -53.40 5.71
N MET A 447 -7.97 -54.29 6.56
CA MET A 447 -6.75 -54.08 7.34
C MET A 447 -5.52 -53.86 6.44
N GLU A 448 -5.45 -54.54 5.29
CA GLU A 448 -4.40 -54.33 4.26
C GLU A 448 -4.48 -52.95 3.57
N LYS A 449 -5.61 -52.24 3.69
CA LYS A 449 -5.81 -50.90 3.13
C LYS A 449 -5.45 -49.77 4.09
N ILE A 450 -5.10 -50.09 5.34
CA ILE A 450 -4.63 -49.10 6.31
C ILE A 450 -3.33 -48.48 5.79
N LYS A 451 -3.30 -47.16 5.66
CA LYS A 451 -2.09 -46.45 5.26
C LYS A 451 -1.59 -45.60 6.42
N VAL A 452 -0.40 -45.89 6.92
CA VAL A 452 0.24 -45.06 7.94
C VAL A 452 0.89 -43.84 7.29
N ILE A 453 0.55 -42.66 7.79
CA ILE A 453 1.11 -41.36 7.38
C ILE A 453 2.34 -41.04 8.24
N ASN A 454 2.22 -41.21 9.55
CA ASN A 454 3.30 -40.89 10.50
C ASN A 454 3.16 -41.69 11.79
N VAL A 455 4.27 -41.90 12.50
CA VAL A 455 4.32 -42.49 13.84
C VAL A 455 5.33 -41.75 14.69
N ASN A 456 5.15 -41.72 16.00
CA ASN A 456 6.11 -41.10 16.92
C ASN A 456 7.22 -42.06 17.40
N GLN A 457 8.17 -41.55 18.17
CA GLN A 457 9.28 -42.36 18.69
C GLN A 457 8.86 -43.44 19.69
N ALA A 458 7.79 -43.21 20.46
CA ALA A 458 7.27 -44.24 21.37
C ALA A 458 6.77 -45.48 20.60
N THR A 459 6.21 -45.28 19.40
CA THR A 459 5.82 -46.38 18.50
C THR A 459 7.01 -47.26 18.12
N ILE A 460 8.11 -46.64 17.69
CA ILE A 460 9.33 -47.36 17.31
C ILE A 460 9.89 -48.17 18.48
N ARG A 461 9.88 -47.59 19.68
CA ARG A 461 10.31 -48.28 20.91
C ARG A 461 9.37 -49.42 21.33
N LEU A 462 8.06 -49.26 21.14
CA LEU A 462 7.06 -50.27 21.46
C LEU A 462 7.24 -51.50 20.57
N PHE A 463 7.26 -51.31 19.25
CA PHE A 463 7.36 -52.39 18.28
C PHE A 463 8.79 -52.87 18.00
N LYS A 464 9.81 -52.31 18.69
CA LYS A 464 11.23 -52.64 18.49
C LYS A 464 11.69 -52.49 17.04
N ALA A 465 11.08 -51.57 16.29
CA ALA A 465 11.44 -51.30 14.90
C ALA A 465 12.79 -50.58 14.82
N SER A 466 13.55 -50.83 13.75
CA SER A 466 14.86 -50.19 13.54
C SER A 466 14.73 -48.73 13.12
N SER A 467 13.67 -48.40 12.40
CA SER A 467 13.35 -47.05 11.91
C SER A 467 11.85 -46.92 11.60
N LYS A 468 11.37 -45.68 11.39
CA LYS A 468 9.99 -45.43 10.93
C LYS A 468 9.72 -46.06 9.57
N GLU A 469 10.69 -46.03 8.67
CA GLU A 469 10.56 -46.59 7.32
C GLU A 469 10.42 -48.13 7.35
N ASP A 470 11.21 -48.79 8.21
CA ASP A 470 11.11 -50.23 8.44
C ASP A 470 9.75 -50.63 9.02
N LEU A 471 9.22 -49.82 9.95
CA LEU A 471 7.86 -50.00 10.46
C LEU A 471 6.81 -49.90 9.35
N PHE A 472 6.88 -48.87 8.50
CA PHE A 472 5.90 -48.65 7.42
C PHE A 472 5.87 -49.79 6.40
N ASN A 473 7.04 -50.31 6.02
CA ASN A 473 7.14 -51.38 5.04
C ASN A 473 6.57 -52.72 5.55
N HIS A 474 6.57 -52.94 6.87
CA HIS A 474 6.14 -54.20 7.47
C HIS A 474 4.90 -54.05 8.37
N ILE A 475 4.15 -52.96 8.20
CA ILE A 475 3.07 -52.58 9.11
C ILE A 475 1.97 -53.64 9.21
N HIS A 476 1.56 -54.21 8.09
CA HIS A 476 0.52 -55.24 8.06
C HIS A 476 0.98 -56.56 8.67
N SER A 477 2.29 -56.73 8.90
CA SER A 477 2.81 -57.93 9.56
C SER A 477 2.68 -57.87 11.07
N ILE A 478 2.59 -56.69 11.70
CA ILE A 478 2.61 -56.57 13.16
C ILE A 478 1.26 -56.92 13.80
N ILE A 479 0.16 -56.73 13.09
CA ILE A 479 -1.19 -57.05 13.58
C ILE A 479 -1.44 -58.54 13.35
N LEU A 480 -1.77 -59.26 14.43
CA LEU A 480 -2.00 -60.70 14.36
C LEU A 480 -3.45 -61.01 13.93
N PRO A 481 -3.69 -62.15 13.22
CA PRO A 481 -5.02 -62.54 12.74
C PRO A 481 -6.10 -62.66 13.82
N GLU A 482 -5.71 -62.92 15.07
CA GLU A 482 -6.61 -62.96 16.23
C GLU A 482 -7.33 -61.61 16.45
N SER A 483 -6.81 -60.52 15.91
CA SER A 483 -7.38 -59.17 16.02
C SER A 483 -8.41 -58.83 14.93
N VAL A 484 -8.66 -59.74 13.99
CA VAL A 484 -9.61 -59.51 12.89
C VAL A 484 -11.02 -59.20 13.41
N PRO A 485 -11.60 -59.94 14.37
CA PRO A 485 -12.92 -59.62 14.90
C PRO A 485 -12.99 -58.21 15.49
N THR A 486 -12.00 -57.81 16.29
CA THR A 486 -11.95 -56.47 16.90
C THR A 486 -11.85 -55.36 15.85
N ASN A 487 -11.06 -55.54 14.79
CA ASN A 487 -11.02 -54.57 13.69
C ASN A 487 -12.36 -54.47 12.94
N GLY A 488 -13.08 -55.59 12.81
CA GLY A 488 -14.43 -55.62 12.25
C GLY A 488 -15.41 -54.76 13.05
N GLU A 489 -15.37 -54.86 14.37
CA GLU A 489 -16.17 -54.01 15.27
C GLU A 489 -15.81 -52.52 15.13
N ILE A 490 -14.52 -52.18 15.04
CA ILE A 490 -14.07 -50.80 14.82
C ILE A 490 -14.62 -50.26 13.50
N TYR A 491 -14.49 -51.01 12.41
CA TYR A 491 -15.00 -50.59 11.10
C TYR A 491 -16.53 -50.50 11.07
N ALA A 492 -17.24 -51.34 11.83
CA ALA A 492 -18.69 -51.27 11.98
C ALA A 492 -19.11 -49.98 12.71
N SER A 493 -18.53 -49.69 13.88
CA SER A 493 -18.77 -48.46 14.63
C SER A 493 -18.51 -47.22 13.77
N LEU A 494 -17.37 -47.18 13.05
CA LEU A 494 -17.08 -46.09 12.13
C LEU A 494 -18.12 -45.97 11.01
N ALA A 495 -18.57 -47.10 10.44
CA ALA A 495 -19.62 -47.11 9.41
C ALA A 495 -20.95 -46.57 9.93
N GLU A 496 -21.27 -46.74 11.21
CA GLU A 496 -22.50 -46.27 11.85
C GLU A 496 -22.40 -44.84 12.39
N GLY A 497 -21.23 -44.20 12.24
CA GLY A 497 -21.00 -42.78 12.56
C GLY A 497 -20.31 -42.53 13.90
N GLU A 498 -19.83 -43.59 14.57
CA GLU A 498 -19.01 -43.47 15.79
C GLU A 498 -17.55 -43.24 15.41
N TYR A 499 -17.11 -41.99 15.41
CA TYR A 499 -15.75 -41.62 14.98
C TYR A 499 -14.67 -41.77 16.07
N GLN A 500 -15.02 -42.34 17.22
CA GLN A 500 -14.10 -42.67 18.30
C GLN A 500 -14.32 -44.12 18.73
N CYS A 501 -13.31 -44.95 18.53
CA CYS A 501 -13.40 -46.38 18.79
C CYS A 501 -12.26 -46.83 19.72
N ILE A 502 -12.51 -47.90 20.45
CA ILE A 502 -11.54 -48.54 21.33
C ILE A 502 -11.56 -50.04 21.04
N GLY A 503 -10.41 -50.66 20.91
CA GLY A 503 -10.30 -52.10 20.72
C GLY A 503 -9.05 -52.68 21.35
N GLU A 504 -9.14 -53.91 21.85
CA GLU A 504 -7.96 -54.69 22.23
C GLU A 504 -7.41 -55.42 21.00
N ILE A 505 -6.17 -55.12 20.66
CA ILE A 505 -5.48 -55.63 19.47
C ILE A 505 -4.25 -56.41 19.90
N HIS A 506 -4.10 -57.60 19.33
CA HIS A 506 -2.95 -58.46 19.48
C HIS A 506 -1.93 -58.13 18.40
N HIS A 507 -0.75 -57.70 18.84
CA HIS A 507 0.36 -57.40 17.97
C HIS A 507 1.52 -58.37 18.19
N LYS A 508 2.47 -58.34 17.27
CA LYS A 508 3.85 -58.77 17.50
C LYS A 508 4.82 -57.62 17.28
N ASP A 509 5.88 -57.57 18.06
CA ASP A 509 7.02 -56.69 17.76
C ASP A 509 7.90 -57.27 16.63
N PHE A 510 8.91 -56.51 16.22
CA PHE A 510 9.87 -56.91 15.20
C PHE A 510 10.85 -58.00 15.67
N LEU A 511 10.82 -58.37 16.95
CA LEU A 511 11.57 -59.52 17.50
C LEU A 511 10.71 -60.79 17.54
N GLY A 512 9.41 -60.69 17.22
CA GLY A 512 8.46 -61.79 17.23
C GLY A 512 7.76 -62.03 18.58
N ASN A 513 7.93 -61.15 19.56
CA ASN A 513 7.22 -61.25 20.84
C ASN A 513 5.76 -60.82 20.68
N HIS A 514 4.85 -61.53 21.33
CA HIS A 514 3.44 -61.16 21.38
C HIS A 514 3.23 -59.98 22.35
N ILE A 515 2.50 -58.97 21.90
CA ILE A 515 2.17 -57.76 22.67
C ILE A 515 0.66 -57.58 22.65
N PHE A 516 0.06 -57.45 23.83
CA PHE A 516 -1.34 -57.09 23.97
C PHE A 516 -1.44 -55.57 24.05
N THR A 517 -2.29 -54.97 23.21
CA THR A 517 -2.42 -53.51 23.17
C THR A 517 -3.87 -53.07 23.22
N VAL A 518 -4.11 -51.91 23.83
CA VAL A 518 -5.35 -51.17 23.67
C VAL A 518 -5.12 -50.10 22.62
N LEU A 519 -5.89 -50.18 21.54
CA LEU A 519 -5.95 -49.23 20.46
C LEU A 519 -7.10 -48.26 20.72
N ARG A 520 -6.83 -46.96 20.68
CA ARG A 520 -7.87 -45.92 20.60
C ARG A 520 -7.72 -45.20 19.29
N LEU A 521 -8.81 -45.13 18.55
CA LEU A 521 -8.87 -44.52 17.23
C LEU A 521 -9.82 -43.33 17.26
N SER A 522 -9.45 -42.24 16.61
CA SER A 522 -10.33 -41.09 16.36
C SER A 522 -10.14 -40.58 14.93
N ILE A 523 -11.24 -40.35 14.20
CA ILE A 523 -11.17 -39.56 12.97
C ILE A 523 -10.85 -38.10 13.36
N ALA A 524 -9.97 -37.45 12.60
CA ALA A 524 -9.61 -36.05 12.84
C ALA A 524 -10.80 -35.12 12.51
N PRO A 525 -11.04 -34.05 13.30
CA PRO A 525 -12.09 -33.08 12.98
C PRO A 525 -11.95 -32.50 11.57
N GLY A 526 -13.04 -32.50 10.80
CA GLY A 526 -13.08 -32.06 9.40
C GLY A 526 -12.75 -33.15 8.37
N TYR A 527 -12.43 -34.38 8.82
CA TYR A 527 -12.17 -35.54 7.97
C TYR A 527 -13.25 -36.63 8.10
N GLU A 528 -14.39 -36.36 8.70
CA GLU A 528 -15.46 -37.34 8.98
C GLU A 528 -16.06 -37.96 7.70
N GLU A 529 -16.10 -37.22 6.59
CA GLU A 529 -16.63 -37.71 5.32
C GLU A 529 -15.61 -38.54 4.52
N THR A 530 -14.31 -38.24 4.67
CA THR A 530 -13.23 -38.81 3.86
C THR A 530 -12.44 -39.89 4.59
N TRP A 531 -12.31 -39.77 5.90
CA TRP A 531 -11.40 -40.53 6.78
C TRP A 531 -9.94 -40.45 6.36
N GLY A 532 -9.56 -39.36 5.66
CA GLY A 532 -8.18 -39.16 5.19
C GLY A 532 -7.17 -38.82 6.29
N LYS A 533 -7.63 -38.57 7.52
CA LYS A 533 -6.77 -38.39 8.67
C LYS A 533 -7.39 -39.02 9.93
N VAL A 534 -6.69 -40.01 10.47
CA VAL A 534 -7.09 -40.79 11.63
C VAL A 534 -5.97 -40.77 12.64
N PHE A 535 -6.28 -40.46 13.90
CA PHE A 535 -5.34 -40.52 15.01
C PHE A 535 -5.52 -41.83 15.76
N VAL A 536 -4.43 -42.58 15.92
CA VAL A 536 -4.43 -43.82 16.69
C VAL A 536 -3.43 -43.73 17.82
N SER A 537 -3.85 -44.05 19.04
CA SER A 537 -2.98 -44.25 20.18
C SER A 537 -2.96 -45.71 20.59
N ILE A 538 -1.77 -46.27 20.80
CA ILE A 538 -1.59 -47.66 21.19
C ILE A 538 -0.93 -47.71 22.56
N ILE A 539 -1.52 -48.44 23.49
CA ILE A 539 -1.01 -48.62 24.85
C ILE A 539 -0.73 -50.11 25.07
N ASP A 540 0.48 -50.44 25.49
CA ASP A 540 0.84 -51.80 25.88
C ASP A 540 0.16 -52.18 27.20
N ILE A 541 -0.58 -53.29 27.17
CA ILE A 541 -1.26 -53.87 28.34
C ILE A 541 -0.78 -55.31 28.60
N THR A 542 0.34 -55.72 28.03
CA THR A 542 0.89 -57.09 28.16
C THR A 542 1.15 -57.44 29.62
N GLU A 543 1.80 -56.55 30.38
CA GLU A 543 2.03 -56.75 31.82
C GLU A 543 0.71 -56.89 32.58
N ARG A 544 -0.28 -56.05 32.24
CA ARG A 544 -1.62 -56.13 32.85
C ARG A 544 -2.30 -57.47 32.56
N LYS A 545 -2.30 -57.94 31.31
CA LYS A 545 -2.89 -59.24 30.92
C LYS A 545 -2.16 -60.43 31.57
N ASN A 546 -0.84 -60.36 31.66
CA ASN A 546 -0.04 -61.35 32.36
C ASN A 546 -0.37 -61.37 33.86
N ASN A 547 -0.53 -60.21 34.49
CA ASN A 547 -0.93 -60.10 35.89
C ASN A 547 -2.37 -60.58 36.12
N GLU A 548 -3.32 -60.27 35.23
CA GLU A 548 -4.69 -60.80 35.28
C GLU A 548 -4.67 -62.34 35.23
N SER A 549 -3.93 -62.93 34.28
CA SER A 549 -3.76 -64.38 34.17
C SER A 549 -3.08 -64.99 35.39
N TYR A 550 -2.11 -64.29 35.97
CA TYR A 550 -1.42 -64.72 37.18
C TYR A 550 -2.34 -64.66 38.41
N LEU A 551 -3.17 -63.62 38.54
CA LEU A 551 -4.17 -63.52 39.61
C LEU A 551 -5.20 -64.64 39.50
N GLU A 552 -5.65 -64.97 38.28
CA GLU A 552 -6.52 -66.12 38.04
C GLU A 552 -5.84 -67.44 38.44
N TYR A 553 -4.56 -67.61 38.11
CA TYR A 553 -3.76 -68.75 38.56
C TYR A 553 -3.68 -68.83 40.10
N LEU A 554 -3.44 -67.72 40.81
CA LEU A 554 -3.40 -67.68 42.27
C LEU A 554 -4.76 -67.97 42.93
N SER A 555 -5.87 -67.70 42.23
CA SER A 555 -7.21 -68.04 42.72
C SER A 555 -7.45 -69.55 42.76
N THR A 556 -6.68 -70.33 42.00
CA THR A 556 -6.82 -71.79 41.85
C THR A 556 -5.63 -72.60 42.38
N HIS A 557 -4.43 -72.01 42.50
CA HIS A 557 -3.21 -72.70 42.92
C HIS A 557 -2.62 -72.12 44.21
N ASP A 558 -1.94 -72.95 45.00
CA ASP A 558 -1.22 -72.53 46.19
C ASP A 558 0.05 -71.76 45.79
N GLN A 559 0.23 -70.56 46.34
CA GLN A 559 1.29 -69.64 45.91
C GLN A 559 2.70 -70.17 46.13
N LEU A 560 2.89 -70.99 47.18
CA LEU A 560 4.20 -71.52 47.53
C LEU A 560 4.52 -72.78 46.72
N THR A 561 3.59 -73.73 46.69
CA THR A 561 3.86 -75.10 46.20
C THR A 561 3.43 -75.32 44.75
N GLY A 562 2.60 -74.45 44.19
CA GLY A 562 2.10 -74.54 42.81
C GLY A 562 1.07 -75.66 42.56
N VAL A 563 0.74 -76.47 43.57
CA VAL A 563 -0.37 -77.44 43.48
C VAL A 563 -1.72 -76.76 43.69
N ALA A 564 -2.83 -77.49 43.58
CA ALA A 564 -4.16 -76.90 43.77
C ALA A 564 -4.30 -76.27 45.17
N ASN A 565 -4.98 -75.13 45.25
CA ASN A 565 -5.39 -74.56 46.53
C ASN A 565 -6.76 -75.16 46.96
N ARG A 566 -7.32 -74.67 48.07
CA ARG A 566 -8.65 -75.10 48.53
C ARG A 566 -9.72 -74.94 47.44
N SER A 567 -9.79 -73.79 46.77
CA SER A 567 -10.82 -73.52 45.76
C SER A 567 -10.82 -74.57 44.66
N LEU A 568 -9.67 -74.81 44.03
CA LEU A 568 -9.54 -75.80 42.96
C LEU A 568 -9.73 -77.24 43.46
N LEU A 569 -9.32 -77.55 44.69
CA LEU A 569 -9.58 -78.86 45.30
C LEU A 569 -11.08 -79.14 45.40
N TYR A 570 -11.87 -78.20 45.94
CA TYR A 570 -13.32 -78.38 46.10
C TYR A 570 -14.00 -78.53 44.74
N ASP A 571 -13.60 -77.72 43.75
CA ASP A 571 -14.11 -77.81 42.38
C ASP A 571 -13.83 -79.19 41.76
N ARG A 572 -12.57 -79.63 41.77
CA ARG A 572 -12.17 -80.92 41.22
C ARG A 572 -12.81 -82.10 41.95
N LEU A 573 -12.90 -82.06 43.27
CA LEU A 573 -13.54 -83.13 44.04
C LEU A 573 -15.04 -83.20 43.76
N ASN A 574 -15.75 -82.06 43.69
CA ASN A 574 -17.15 -82.05 43.29
C ASN A 574 -17.36 -82.65 41.91
N HIS A 575 -16.50 -82.30 40.95
CA HIS A 575 -16.51 -82.87 39.61
C HIS A 575 -16.23 -84.39 39.64
N ALA A 576 -15.21 -84.84 40.37
CA ALA A 576 -14.87 -86.25 40.54
C ALA A 576 -16.03 -87.07 41.14
N LEU A 577 -16.71 -86.55 42.16
CA LEU A 577 -17.88 -87.20 42.77
C LEU A 577 -19.05 -87.33 41.78
N ALA A 578 -19.28 -86.32 40.94
CA ALA A 578 -20.31 -86.36 39.92
C ALA A 578 -20.01 -87.44 38.86
N HIS A 579 -18.76 -87.54 38.39
CA HIS A 579 -18.33 -88.60 37.47
C HIS A 579 -18.40 -89.98 38.12
N ALA A 580 -17.90 -90.13 39.34
CA ALA A 580 -17.92 -91.40 40.06
C ALA A 580 -19.34 -91.92 40.29
N LYS A 581 -20.29 -91.03 40.60
CA LYS A 581 -21.72 -91.37 40.70
C LYS A 581 -22.28 -91.89 39.38
N ARG A 582 -21.92 -91.26 38.26
CA ARG A 582 -22.39 -91.67 36.91
C ARG A 582 -21.79 -93.01 36.52
N ASP A 583 -20.49 -93.17 36.73
CA ASP A 583 -19.70 -94.29 36.21
C ASP A 583 -19.63 -95.47 37.21
N GLN A 584 -20.27 -95.33 38.38
CA GLN A 584 -20.31 -96.32 39.47
C GLN A 584 -18.91 -96.70 39.98
N THR A 585 -18.03 -95.71 40.08
CA THR A 585 -16.65 -95.87 40.58
C THR A 585 -16.51 -95.21 41.96
N MET A 586 -15.37 -95.42 42.62
CA MET A 586 -15.08 -94.81 43.93
C MET A 586 -14.06 -93.68 43.80
N VAL A 587 -14.10 -92.74 44.74
CA VAL A 587 -13.11 -91.67 44.92
C VAL A 587 -12.52 -91.80 46.32
N ALA A 588 -11.20 -91.74 46.46
CA ALA A 588 -10.54 -91.73 47.76
C ALA A 588 -9.97 -90.34 48.04
N VAL A 589 -10.30 -89.81 49.21
CA VAL A 589 -9.78 -88.53 49.72
C VAL A 589 -8.79 -88.83 50.83
N PHE A 590 -7.57 -88.36 50.65
CA PHE A 590 -6.49 -88.48 51.62
C PHE A 590 -6.28 -87.13 52.27
N PHE A 591 -6.25 -87.07 53.59
CA PHE A 591 -5.84 -85.89 54.34
C PHE A 591 -4.50 -86.19 55.00
N LEU A 592 -3.47 -85.43 54.63
CA LEU A 592 -2.09 -85.61 55.05
C LEU A 592 -1.67 -84.43 55.90
N ASP A 593 -0.95 -84.70 56.98
CA ASP A 593 -0.27 -83.69 57.76
C ASP A 593 1.20 -84.10 57.97
N LEU A 594 2.12 -83.15 57.82
CA LEU A 594 3.55 -83.42 57.87
C LEU A 594 4.07 -83.42 59.31
N ASP A 595 4.34 -84.61 59.81
CA ASP A 595 4.88 -84.83 61.14
C ASP A 595 6.28 -84.23 61.29
N GLY A 596 6.39 -83.23 62.18
CA GLY A 596 7.65 -82.57 62.51
C GLY A 596 7.99 -81.36 61.65
N TYR A 597 7.12 -80.95 60.73
CA TYR A 597 7.34 -79.76 59.90
C TYR A 597 7.59 -78.49 60.72
N LYS A 598 6.78 -78.24 61.76
CA LYS A 598 6.98 -77.10 62.66
C LYS A 598 8.39 -77.08 63.28
N THR A 599 8.91 -78.24 63.67
CA THR A 599 10.27 -78.35 64.22
C THR A 599 11.34 -77.97 63.20
N ILE A 600 11.15 -78.32 61.92
CA ILE A 600 12.07 -77.89 60.85
C ILE A 600 12.04 -76.36 60.68
N ASN A 601 10.85 -75.74 60.70
CA ASN A 601 10.72 -74.29 60.66
C ASN A 601 11.41 -73.60 61.83
N ASP A 602 11.21 -74.11 63.04
CA ASP A 602 11.79 -73.53 64.25
C ASP A 602 13.32 -73.67 64.28
N LEU A 603 13.88 -74.74 63.70
CA LEU A 603 15.32 -75.01 63.70
C LEU A 603 16.08 -74.34 62.54
N PHE A 604 15.52 -74.35 61.34
CA PHE A 604 16.21 -73.94 60.10
C PHE A 604 15.63 -72.67 59.46
N GLY A 605 14.56 -72.12 60.04
CA GLY A 605 13.87 -70.94 59.55
C GLY A 605 12.86 -71.22 58.44
N HIS A 606 11.95 -70.27 58.25
CA HIS A 606 10.82 -70.39 57.31
C HIS A 606 11.26 -70.65 55.86
N LEU A 607 12.39 -70.09 55.40
CA LEU A 607 12.89 -70.33 54.03
C LEU A 607 13.18 -71.82 53.75
N VAL A 608 13.71 -72.54 54.75
CA VAL A 608 14.02 -73.98 54.60
C VAL A 608 12.75 -74.82 54.66
N GLY A 609 11.77 -74.44 55.50
CA GLY A 609 10.46 -75.09 55.51
C GLY A 609 9.67 -74.86 54.24
N ASP A 610 9.71 -73.66 53.68
CA ASP A 610 9.05 -73.34 52.42
C ASP A 610 9.60 -74.18 51.26
N GLN A 611 10.94 -74.30 51.17
CA GLN A 611 11.60 -75.20 50.22
C GLN A 611 11.21 -76.67 50.44
N LEU A 612 11.07 -77.09 51.70
CA LEU A 612 10.64 -78.45 52.04
C LEU A 612 9.21 -78.71 51.56
N LEU A 613 8.28 -77.77 51.74
CA LEU A 613 6.91 -77.88 51.24
C LEU A 613 6.85 -77.98 49.71
N ILE A 614 7.66 -77.20 48.99
CA ILE A 614 7.77 -77.28 47.53
C ILE A 614 8.24 -78.68 47.11
N GLN A 615 9.28 -79.21 47.74
CA GLN A 615 9.79 -80.55 47.42
C GLN A 615 8.78 -81.65 47.75
N ILE A 616 8.05 -81.53 48.85
CA ILE A 616 6.99 -82.48 49.22
C ILE A 616 5.85 -82.43 48.21
N ALA A 617 5.40 -81.24 47.80
CA ALA A 617 4.37 -81.09 46.78
C ALA A 617 4.79 -81.73 45.46
N ASN A 618 6.03 -81.47 45.01
CA ASN A 618 6.59 -82.10 43.81
C ASN A 618 6.66 -83.63 43.93
N ARG A 619 7.07 -84.13 45.09
CA ARG A 619 7.17 -85.58 45.37
C ARG A 619 5.79 -86.23 45.41
N LEU A 620 4.79 -85.57 45.99
CA LEU A 620 3.39 -85.99 45.96
C LEU A 620 2.87 -86.05 44.53
N SER A 621 3.02 -84.96 43.76
CA SER A 621 2.58 -84.89 42.37
C SER A 621 3.23 -85.96 41.49
N ALA A 622 4.53 -86.24 41.65
CA ALA A 622 5.24 -87.29 40.91
C ALA A 622 4.74 -88.72 41.23
N ASN A 623 4.04 -88.91 42.36
CA ASN A 623 3.45 -90.20 42.71
C ASN A 623 2.01 -90.37 42.19
N MET A 624 1.39 -89.29 41.72
CA MET A 624 -0.02 -89.23 41.28
C MET A 624 -0.15 -89.32 39.76
N ARG A 625 -1.32 -89.74 39.27
CA ARG A 625 -1.66 -89.67 37.83
C ARG A 625 -2.13 -88.25 37.49
N GLU A 626 -2.12 -87.90 36.20
CA GLU A 626 -2.61 -86.60 35.72
C GLU A 626 -4.08 -86.33 36.09
N ALA A 627 -4.90 -87.40 36.17
CA ALA A 627 -6.29 -87.33 36.61
C ALA A 627 -6.46 -87.22 38.14
N ASP A 628 -5.44 -87.52 38.93
CA ASP A 628 -5.49 -87.41 40.39
C ASP A 628 -5.13 -85.97 40.81
N THR A 629 -5.69 -85.47 41.92
CA THR A 629 -5.43 -84.10 42.38
C THR A 629 -4.57 -84.07 43.62
N VAL A 630 -3.51 -83.27 43.59
CA VAL A 630 -2.74 -82.86 44.78
C VAL A 630 -3.14 -81.44 45.13
N ALA A 631 -3.50 -81.20 46.38
CA ALA A 631 -3.83 -79.88 46.88
C ALA A 631 -3.12 -79.62 48.20
N ARG A 632 -2.72 -78.37 48.43
CA ARG A 632 -2.28 -77.92 49.75
C ARG A 632 -3.47 -77.29 50.45
N PHE A 633 -3.91 -77.92 51.54
CA PHE A 633 -5.06 -77.44 52.30
C PHE A 633 -4.66 -76.28 53.22
N GLY A 634 -3.45 -76.24 53.75
CA GLY A 634 -2.93 -75.07 54.48
C GLY A 634 -1.81 -75.44 55.43
N GLY A 635 -0.85 -74.55 55.66
CA GLY A 635 0.30 -74.87 56.52
C GLY A 635 1.07 -76.08 55.98
N ASP A 636 1.13 -77.14 56.77
CA ASP A 636 1.70 -78.46 56.48
C ASP A 636 0.67 -79.53 56.05
N GLU A 637 -0.57 -79.13 55.77
CA GLU A 637 -1.64 -80.04 55.40
C GLU A 637 -1.80 -80.15 53.88
N PHE A 638 -1.87 -81.38 53.37
CA PHE A 638 -2.12 -81.70 51.97
C PHE A 638 -3.34 -82.60 51.83
N ILE A 639 -4.09 -82.45 50.75
CA ILE A 639 -5.17 -83.35 50.38
C ILE A 639 -4.87 -83.97 49.02
N LEU A 640 -5.06 -85.29 48.91
CA LEU A 640 -5.01 -86.01 47.65
C LEU A 640 -6.40 -86.53 47.30
N VAL A 641 -6.78 -86.40 46.03
CA VAL A 641 -8.00 -86.99 45.49
C VAL A 641 -7.61 -87.99 44.42
N LEU A 642 -7.91 -89.26 44.66
CA LEU A 642 -7.75 -90.33 43.69
C LEU A 642 -9.08 -90.62 43.01
N GLU A 643 -9.11 -90.48 41.70
CA GLU A 643 -10.31 -90.72 40.90
C GLU A 643 -10.34 -92.15 40.35
N ASN A 644 -11.54 -92.62 40.03
CA ASN A 644 -11.78 -93.88 39.33
C ASN A 644 -11.13 -95.10 40.01
N ILE A 645 -11.41 -95.30 41.30
CA ILE A 645 -10.93 -96.43 42.07
C ILE A 645 -11.93 -97.59 42.00
N ASN A 646 -11.42 -98.78 41.70
CA ASN A 646 -12.24 -100.00 41.54
C ASN A 646 -12.36 -100.84 42.82
N SER A 647 -11.42 -100.73 43.77
CA SER A 647 -11.49 -101.42 45.06
C SER A 647 -10.67 -100.69 46.13
N ILE A 648 -11.03 -100.88 47.40
CA ILE A 648 -10.32 -100.24 48.53
C ILE A 648 -8.90 -100.80 48.68
N GLU A 649 -8.69 -102.06 48.31
CA GLU A 649 -7.39 -102.72 48.32
C GLU A 649 -6.39 -102.03 47.38
N ALA A 650 -6.87 -101.39 46.30
CA ALA A 650 -6.03 -100.63 45.38
C ALA A 650 -5.48 -99.33 45.99
N VAL A 651 -6.14 -98.80 47.03
CA VAL A 651 -5.75 -97.55 47.72
C VAL A 651 -4.55 -97.78 48.65
N LYS A 652 -4.46 -98.96 49.28
CA LYS A 652 -3.39 -99.32 50.23
C LYS A 652 -1.96 -99.21 49.65
N PRO A 653 -1.62 -99.83 48.50
CA PRO A 653 -0.26 -99.74 47.96
C PRO A 653 0.13 -98.30 47.58
N ILE A 654 -0.82 -97.48 47.11
CA ILE A 654 -0.60 -96.06 46.81
C ILE A 654 -0.30 -95.30 48.10
N THR A 655 -1.06 -95.56 49.16
CA THR A 655 -0.86 -94.97 50.49
C THR A 655 0.53 -95.29 51.06
N GLU A 656 0.94 -96.56 51.00
CA GLU A 656 2.25 -96.98 51.46
C GLU A 656 3.40 -96.39 50.64
N LYS A 657 3.19 -96.24 49.33
CA LYS A 657 4.14 -95.57 48.44
C LYS A 657 4.31 -94.10 48.83
N ILE A 658 3.21 -93.39 49.08
CA ILE A 658 3.24 -91.98 49.53
C ILE A 658 3.98 -91.84 50.86
N LEU A 659 3.66 -92.67 51.86
CA LEU A 659 4.32 -92.65 53.18
C LEU A 659 5.83 -92.85 53.06
N LYS A 660 6.25 -93.87 52.31
CA LYS A 660 7.68 -94.16 52.07
C LYS A 660 8.36 -93.01 51.34
N SER A 661 7.71 -92.48 50.30
CA SER A 661 8.25 -91.39 49.51
C SER A 661 8.43 -90.12 50.34
N ILE A 662 7.46 -89.75 51.18
CA ILE A 662 7.60 -88.57 52.05
C ILE A 662 8.72 -88.75 53.08
N ALA A 663 8.91 -89.96 53.62
CA ALA A 663 9.93 -90.24 54.63
C ALA A 663 11.38 -90.19 54.11
N GLU A 664 11.60 -90.16 52.80
CA GLU A 664 12.94 -90.03 52.22
C GLU A 664 13.56 -88.65 52.55
N PRO A 665 14.86 -88.56 52.88
CA PRO A 665 15.50 -87.29 53.25
C PRO A 665 15.43 -86.22 52.15
N TYR A 666 15.35 -84.96 52.57
CA TYR A 666 15.33 -83.76 51.72
C TYR A 666 16.63 -82.97 51.92
N ARG A 667 17.20 -82.47 50.82
CA ARG A 667 18.43 -81.66 50.86
C ARG A 667 18.08 -80.20 50.57
N ASN A 668 18.20 -79.34 51.59
CA ASN A 668 17.93 -77.91 51.49
C ASN A 668 19.16 -77.11 51.95
N ASN A 669 19.82 -76.38 51.05
CA ASN A 669 20.99 -75.52 51.35
C ASN A 669 22.10 -76.21 52.16
N GLY A 670 22.35 -77.51 51.92
CA GLY A 670 23.37 -78.30 52.63
C GLY A 670 22.86 -79.00 53.91
N ASN A 671 21.66 -78.68 54.39
CA ASN A 671 21.02 -79.37 55.51
C ASN A 671 20.26 -80.61 55.03
N LEU A 672 20.29 -81.67 55.82
CA LEU A 672 19.48 -82.87 55.62
C LEU A 672 18.26 -82.79 56.53
N CYS A 673 17.08 -82.61 55.94
CA CYS A 673 15.81 -82.59 56.65
C CYS A 673 15.07 -83.90 56.42
N GLN A 674 14.38 -84.40 57.44
CA GLN A 674 13.53 -85.57 57.30
C GLN A 674 12.23 -85.31 58.05
N VAL A 675 11.11 -85.52 57.36
CA VAL A 675 9.77 -85.45 57.93
C VAL A 675 9.03 -86.75 57.59
N THR A 676 8.00 -87.03 58.35
CA THR A 676 7.07 -88.13 58.06
C THR A 676 5.69 -87.55 57.86
N THR A 677 4.67 -88.37 57.59
CA THR A 677 3.30 -87.85 57.49
C THR A 677 2.31 -88.78 58.16
N SER A 678 1.28 -88.18 58.74
CA SER A 678 0.09 -88.88 59.22
C SER A 678 -1.01 -88.71 58.20
N ILE A 679 -1.61 -89.82 57.77
CA ILE A 679 -2.58 -89.84 56.67
C ILE A 679 -3.94 -90.37 57.16
N GLY A 680 -5.01 -89.65 56.85
CA GLY A 680 -6.38 -90.11 57.02
C GLY A 680 -7.05 -90.31 55.68
N ILE A 681 -7.82 -91.38 55.52
CA ILE A 681 -8.42 -91.73 54.23
C ILE A 681 -9.92 -91.92 54.39
N SER A 682 -10.70 -91.26 53.55
CA SER A 682 -12.13 -91.50 53.36
C SER A 682 -12.42 -91.91 51.91
N ILE A 683 -13.47 -92.70 51.70
CA ILE A 683 -13.82 -93.27 50.39
C ILE A 683 -15.28 -92.97 50.05
N TYR A 684 -15.50 -92.28 48.94
CA TYR A 684 -16.84 -92.18 48.32
C TYR A 684 -17.24 -93.51 47.67
N PRO A 685 -18.49 -93.97 47.82
CA PRO A 685 -19.58 -93.36 48.59
C PRO A 685 -19.68 -93.83 50.05
N MET A 686 -18.82 -94.74 50.50
CA MET A 686 -18.95 -95.41 51.81
C MET A 686 -18.85 -94.45 53.02
N ASP A 687 -17.87 -93.55 52.96
CA ASP A 687 -17.55 -92.61 54.01
C ASP A 687 -18.27 -91.28 53.82
N GLY A 688 -19.11 -91.09 52.81
CA GLY A 688 -19.79 -89.82 52.61
C GLY A 688 -20.16 -89.60 51.16
N THR A 689 -21.07 -88.66 50.93
CA THR A 689 -21.57 -88.35 49.57
C THR A 689 -21.30 -86.92 49.13
N THR A 690 -20.83 -86.07 50.03
CA THR A 690 -20.44 -84.69 49.75
C THR A 690 -18.94 -84.48 49.99
N THR A 691 -18.39 -83.45 49.34
CA THR A 691 -17.00 -83.04 49.48
C THR A 691 -16.64 -82.74 50.94
N GLU A 692 -17.49 -82.01 51.66
CA GLU A 692 -17.26 -81.62 53.06
C GLU A 692 -17.25 -82.83 53.99
N GLU A 693 -18.15 -83.80 53.79
CA GLU A 693 -18.21 -85.02 54.60
C GLU A 693 -16.94 -85.86 54.45
N LEU A 694 -16.48 -86.03 53.21
CA LEU A 694 -15.30 -86.84 52.89
C LEU A 694 -14.04 -86.19 53.45
N ILE A 695 -13.85 -84.87 53.27
CA ILE A 695 -12.71 -84.14 53.82
C ILE A 695 -12.70 -84.22 55.35
N ASN A 696 -13.82 -83.94 56.03
CA ASN A 696 -13.90 -84.00 57.51
C ASN A 696 -13.62 -85.41 58.06
N LYS A 697 -14.09 -86.45 57.38
CA LYS A 697 -13.85 -87.84 57.82
C LYS A 697 -12.41 -88.27 57.56
N ALA A 698 -11.80 -87.83 56.46
CA ALA A 698 -10.38 -88.03 56.22
C ALA A 698 -9.54 -87.30 57.29
N ASP A 699 -9.86 -86.04 57.62
CA ASP A 699 -9.20 -85.28 58.70
C ASP A 699 -9.33 -86.01 60.07
N THR A 700 -10.54 -86.46 60.42
CA THR A 700 -10.77 -87.25 61.65
C THR A 700 -9.90 -88.52 61.69
N ALA A 701 -9.74 -89.21 60.55
CA ALA A 701 -8.90 -90.39 60.46
C ALA A 701 -7.40 -90.06 60.54
N MET A 702 -6.98 -88.92 59.98
CA MET A 702 -5.60 -88.41 60.05
C MET A 702 -5.23 -88.08 61.50
N TYR A 703 -6.13 -87.43 62.22
CA TYR A 703 -5.93 -87.13 63.64
C TYR A 703 -5.76 -88.41 64.48
N ARG A 704 -6.51 -89.47 64.18
CA ARG A 704 -6.31 -90.79 64.81
C ARG A 704 -4.94 -91.38 64.48
N ALA A 705 -4.48 -91.27 63.23
CA ALA A 705 -3.14 -91.70 62.84
C ALA A 705 -2.04 -90.96 63.63
N LYS A 706 -2.20 -89.65 63.87
CA LYS A 706 -1.29 -88.88 64.73
C LYS A 706 -1.25 -89.40 66.17
N GLN A 707 -2.41 -89.65 66.78
CA GLN A 707 -2.51 -90.13 68.16
C GLN A 707 -1.89 -91.52 68.36
N LEU A 708 -1.88 -92.36 67.32
CA LEU A 708 -1.34 -93.71 67.36
C LEU A 708 0.17 -93.79 67.10
N GLY A 709 0.87 -92.67 67.12
CA GLY A 709 2.34 -92.62 67.03
C GLY A 709 2.90 -92.04 65.73
N LYS A 710 2.08 -91.33 64.93
CA LYS A 710 2.50 -90.64 63.70
C LYS A 710 3.02 -91.58 62.61
N ASN A 711 3.49 -91.04 61.47
CA ASN A 711 4.09 -91.80 60.35
C ASN A 711 3.29 -93.05 59.92
N GLN A 712 1.97 -92.90 59.81
CA GLN A 712 1.08 -94.01 59.51
C GLN A 712 -0.21 -93.50 58.84
N TYR A 713 -1.04 -94.41 58.37
CA TYR A 713 -2.33 -94.08 57.80
C TYR A 713 -3.49 -94.78 58.53
N LYS A 714 -4.67 -94.16 58.50
CA LYS A 714 -5.93 -94.78 58.93
C LYS A 714 -7.05 -94.48 57.95
N PHE A 715 -7.84 -95.51 57.64
CA PHE A 715 -9.12 -95.36 56.95
C PHE A 715 -10.20 -94.97 57.96
N PHE A 716 -11.18 -94.17 57.56
CA PHE A 716 -12.25 -93.72 58.45
C PHE A 716 -13.16 -94.87 58.91
N SER A 717 -13.70 -95.67 57.98
CA SER A 717 -14.66 -96.77 58.28
C SER A 717 -14.04 -98.15 58.46
N LEU A 718 -12.82 -98.40 57.97
CA LEU A 718 -12.14 -99.68 58.18
C LEU A 718 -11.45 -99.65 59.55
N ARG A 719 -12.16 -100.10 60.59
CA ARG A 719 -11.56 -100.42 61.89
C ARG A 719 -10.71 -101.68 61.73
N SER A 720 -9.42 -101.52 61.49
CA SER A 720 -8.41 -102.55 61.75
C SER A 720 -7.44 -102.06 62.82
#